data_AF-M2NEK9-F1
#
_entry.id   AF-M2NEK9-F1
#
_cell.length_a   1.000
_cell.length_b   1.000
_cell.length_c   1.000
_cell.angle_alpha   90.00
_cell.angle_beta   90.00
_cell.angle_gamma   90.00
#
_symmetry.space_group_name_H-M   'P 1'
#
loop_
_entity.id
_entity.type
_entity.pdbx_description
1 polymer ?
#
loop_
_entity_poly.entity_id
_entity_poly.type
_entity_poly.pdbx_seq_one_letter_code
_entity_poly.pdbx_strand_id
1 'polypeptide(L)'
;MGAPDPEQRSPEEAHNMEDIHDITGPITPTETMTDNEQQIYAPPPHLAARFYRNRANARRKSSAASSRRNSLSSAHSRASSVSHRRGSGYQSNYIAQHLRRASIIESRKARLADRAAHAEQVRLRAALAKAAPRGDVSASEERALAAQLAKEKYLAKVAAACAEEVARAKRIAEEVKERKLAEEARVRAEMEERHAEAERRRGEYQRNLQARRARRADSAEKKLAVVEEVGDIEEEAVVDEEASSTLNEAAAACAIQRAWRLSRRRGVICAFVKLGLQQANSTFDDMTALIARPDVIRTTTAFLTQLGLQHANDENASLNTRTFLSAYLMLAHPTAVLLNRNGAQEQDLLPKATELLANTDNTLARLAAWNNYSPSATQLEALSQSYSAYTSAFAAWRLQDSSVLIEGMVASFVELDAIWQTVKDDDRGEVASDYREGIRDNQVLLLSRIRKLAGADRADQLIKKAIRESRRKRPKKRNAAEVRPRGVEVPSVQASAEPAATLVEPTPATEAEEWQSQSSAEITRKLFTPMPSNRVLTHELAIDKDYKLTDTSAALREDLYRSICASMKQCFEAGEGSLWTLSAAENVREKLLRMLKPGNSMYTLISETLDLESIARQCQAGIFSYDGFFDFMANVLPKLCAPFRDQEIAALVGGLKQQPTAEGGELDAMIDKLFKLLRAVDTLSLDYTNFMLMSMAPTLVREAAGYEQRAFAADLEAGRITLQRTKRWWRDAQGHLSTEADGRDPGGVRLAADRPKPEKVYARVLVDLAIEQGPLTMDAVPETLHLDVARLAEIRAQAVRVTVIGAVLLTAKNLLKRDVRAQWKAQASRLWQLLSIEAYGSSSTTPPDASSSEEPTTTAQKAFSILETASNIPPSTKQQLNGTITRFFSQAAATSEGVGIRFTDPVLKVLFQRLRTHVLGRLSASTSVERVRAASSASEMLTSCGLGEMTGQISGMVEVLEGVRRVDWEGHGGWYEGIVGEVEVEGGRV
;
A
#
# COMPACT_ATOMS: atom_id res chain seq x y z
N MET A 1 -11.49 -50.49 -48.47
CA MET A 1 -12.83 -51.05 -48.76
C MET A 1 -13.76 -50.39 -47.74
N GLY A 2 -14.76 -49.57 -48.06
CA GLY A 2 -15.42 -49.31 -49.34
C GLY A 2 -16.45 -50.39 -49.65
N ALA A 3 -17.74 -50.10 -49.90
CA ALA A 3 -18.50 -48.83 -49.94
C ALA A 3 -20.02 -49.17 -49.76
N PRO A 4 -21.06 -48.42 -50.23
CA PRO A 4 -21.23 -46.98 -50.52
C PRO A 4 -22.55 -46.34 -49.93
N ASP A 5 -22.76 -45.02 -50.09
CA ASP A 5 -24.07 -44.32 -49.97
C ASP A 5 -24.88 -44.36 -51.30
N PRO A 6 -26.07 -43.71 -51.44
CA PRO A 6 -26.19 -42.25 -51.72
C PRO A 6 -27.56 -41.62 -51.25
N GLU A 7 -28.18 -40.52 -51.73
CA GLU A 7 -28.02 -39.51 -52.81
C GLU A 7 -28.82 -38.20 -52.49
N GLN A 8 -28.41 -37.04 -53.04
CA GLN A 8 -29.23 -35.82 -53.39
C GLN A 8 -29.90 -34.95 -52.28
N ARG A 9 -30.12 -33.62 -52.40
CA ARG A 9 -29.88 -32.59 -53.47
C ARG A 9 -29.76 -31.17 -52.83
N SER A 10 -28.70 -30.38 -53.09
CA SER A 10 -28.60 -29.19 -53.99
C SER A 10 -29.39 -27.91 -53.59
N PRO A 11 -28.88 -26.67 -53.80
CA PRO A 11 -27.63 -26.22 -54.48
C PRO A 11 -26.65 -25.57 -53.44
N GLU A 12 -25.78 -24.56 -53.63
CA GLU A 12 -25.43 -23.62 -54.74
C GLU A 12 -23.97 -23.08 -54.58
N GLU A 13 -23.58 -22.03 -55.33
CA GLU A 13 -22.17 -21.68 -55.65
C GLU A 13 -21.81 -20.16 -55.57
N ALA A 14 -20.56 -19.67 -55.60
CA ALA A 14 -19.22 -20.15 -55.16
C ALA A 14 -18.11 -19.07 -55.41
N HIS A 15 -16.85 -19.37 -55.01
CA HIS A 15 -15.58 -19.09 -55.76
C HIS A 15 -14.97 -17.65 -55.85
N ASN A 16 -13.64 -17.42 -56.05
CA ASN A 16 -12.42 -18.23 -55.80
C ASN A 16 -11.07 -17.41 -55.86
N MET A 17 -9.92 -18.04 -55.54
CA MET A 17 -8.55 -18.10 -56.20
C MET A 17 -8.03 -16.96 -57.16
N GLU A 18 -6.73 -16.77 -57.52
CA GLU A 18 -5.39 -17.32 -57.15
C GLU A 18 -4.20 -16.37 -57.57
N ASP A 19 -2.98 -16.93 -57.69
CA ASP A 19 -1.61 -16.41 -57.84
C ASP A 19 -1.15 -15.76 -59.20
N ILE A 20 -0.06 -14.95 -59.11
CA ILE A 20 1.14 -14.84 -60.02
C ILE A 20 1.14 -14.09 -61.40
N HIS A 21 2.27 -13.37 -61.63
CA HIS A 21 2.95 -12.83 -62.86
C HIS A 21 2.35 -11.76 -63.84
N ASP A 22 2.99 -10.57 -63.84
CA ASP A 22 3.73 -9.87 -64.92
C ASP A 22 3.17 -9.46 -66.34
N ILE A 23 3.55 -8.21 -66.70
CA ILE A 23 3.91 -7.66 -68.05
C ILE A 23 2.81 -7.28 -69.11
N THR A 24 2.49 -5.98 -69.11
CA THR A 24 2.20 -5.01 -70.22
C THR A 24 1.27 -5.33 -71.42
N GLY A 25 0.29 -4.43 -71.67
CA GLY A 25 -0.38 -4.22 -72.97
C GLY A 25 -1.30 -2.97 -73.01
N PRO A 26 -1.29 -2.11 -74.06
CA PRO A 26 -2.14 -0.90 -74.16
C PRO A 26 -3.12 -0.89 -75.37
N ILE A 27 -4.13 0.01 -75.39
CA ILE A 27 -4.76 0.68 -76.57
C ILE A 27 -5.90 1.67 -76.14
N THR A 28 -6.32 2.58 -77.04
CA THR A 28 -7.28 3.73 -76.90
C THR A 28 -8.65 3.42 -77.59
N PRO A 29 -9.66 4.32 -77.86
CA PRO A 29 -9.76 5.80 -77.71
C PRO A 29 -11.14 6.44 -77.28
N THR A 30 -11.16 7.79 -77.12
CA THR A 30 -12.24 8.81 -77.32
C THR A 30 -13.69 8.60 -76.80
N GLU A 31 -14.36 9.56 -76.13
CA GLU A 31 -13.97 10.90 -75.58
C GLU A 31 -14.78 11.22 -74.27
N THR A 32 -15.45 12.34 -73.90
CA THR A 32 -15.93 13.61 -74.53
C THR A 32 -15.85 14.85 -73.59
N MET A 33 -16.07 16.05 -74.14
CA MET A 33 -16.47 17.34 -73.51
C MET A 33 -17.46 17.24 -72.30
N THR A 34 -17.53 18.17 -71.32
CA THR A 34 -17.15 19.61 -71.27
C THR A 34 -16.48 20.08 -69.95
N ASP A 35 -15.69 21.17 -70.04
CA ASP A 35 -15.40 22.21 -69.03
C ASP A 35 -14.79 21.90 -67.64
N ASN A 36 -13.45 21.91 -67.63
CA ASN A 36 -12.64 22.98 -67.01
C ASN A 36 -12.72 23.27 -65.49
N GLU A 37 -11.85 22.62 -64.70
CA GLU A 37 -10.95 23.35 -63.79
C GLU A 37 -9.64 22.56 -63.55
N GLN A 38 -8.50 23.25 -63.32
CA GLN A 38 -7.16 22.66 -63.44
C GLN A 38 -6.61 22.10 -62.11
N GLN A 39 -6.62 20.77 -61.96
CA GLN A 39 -5.90 20.11 -60.86
C GLN A 39 -4.37 20.15 -61.07
N ILE A 40 -3.64 20.78 -60.15
CA ILE A 40 -2.18 20.80 -60.12
C ILE A 40 -1.67 19.76 -59.10
N TYR A 41 -0.86 18.81 -59.57
CA TYR A 41 -0.26 17.77 -58.73
C TYR A 41 0.78 18.34 -57.74
N ALA A 42 0.69 17.96 -56.46
CA ALA A 42 1.62 18.41 -55.42
C ALA A 42 2.80 17.43 -55.22
N PRO A 43 4.08 17.90 -55.17
CA PRO A 43 5.24 17.03 -55.01
C PRO A 43 5.54 16.64 -53.54
N PRO A 44 6.32 15.56 -53.30
CA PRO A 44 6.65 15.06 -51.96
C PRO A 44 7.21 16.10 -50.96
N PRO A 45 7.00 15.92 -49.64
CA PRO A 45 7.14 16.99 -48.65
C PRO A 45 8.55 17.60 -48.52
N HIS A 46 9.61 16.84 -48.81
CA HIS A 46 10.98 17.36 -48.79
C HIS A 46 11.28 18.35 -49.94
N LEU A 47 10.49 18.32 -51.02
CA LEU A 47 10.52 19.29 -52.11
C LEU A 47 9.61 20.50 -51.80
N ALA A 48 8.42 20.28 -51.24
CA ALA A 48 7.52 21.36 -50.81
C ALA A 48 8.23 22.35 -49.84
N ALA A 49 9.02 21.82 -48.90
CA ALA A 49 9.84 22.60 -47.96
C ALA A 49 10.93 23.47 -48.62
N ARG A 50 11.25 23.27 -49.90
CA ARG A 50 12.17 24.14 -50.67
C ARG A 50 11.46 25.30 -51.38
N PHE A 51 10.18 25.18 -51.70
CA PHE A 51 9.45 26.21 -52.43
C PHE A 51 8.90 27.33 -51.53
N TYR A 52 8.55 27.03 -50.28
CA TYR A 52 8.08 28.02 -49.30
C TYR A 52 9.23 28.68 -48.51
N ARG A 53 10.23 29.23 -49.20
CA ARG A 53 11.21 30.16 -48.61
C ARG A 53 11.06 31.57 -49.17
N ASN A 54 11.10 32.55 -48.27
CA ASN A 54 10.51 33.87 -48.46
C ASN A 54 11.22 34.72 -49.55
N ARG A 55 10.50 35.07 -50.62
CA ARG A 55 11.06 35.64 -51.87
C ARG A 55 11.18 37.17 -51.84
N ALA A 56 11.83 37.72 -50.80
CA ALA A 56 11.80 39.17 -50.50
C ALA A 56 13.13 39.94 -50.72
N ASN A 57 14.31 39.29 -50.72
CA ASN A 57 15.62 39.98 -50.71
C ASN A 57 16.62 39.39 -51.73
N ALA A 58 16.41 39.58 -53.03
CA ALA A 58 17.30 39.00 -54.08
C ALA A 58 17.40 39.78 -55.41
N ARG A 59 17.57 41.12 -55.38
CA ARG A 59 18.04 42.00 -56.49
C ARG A 59 18.33 43.38 -55.89
N ARG A 60 19.42 44.11 -56.17
CA ARG A 60 20.50 44.00 -57.18
C ARG A 60 21.87 44.03 -56.44
N LYS A 61 22.82 43.16 -56.78
CA LYS A 61 23.98 43.38 -57.69
C LYS A 61 24.85 44.61 -57.38
N SER A 62 26.16 44.37 -57.35
CA SER A 62 27.24 45.24 -56.90
C SER A 62 27.83 46.17 -57.96
N SER A 63 28.38 47.30 -57.52
CA SER A 63 29.45 48.03 -58.21
C SER A 63 30.42 48.63 -57.17
N ALA A 64 31.58 48.00 -56.98
CA ALA A 64 32.62 48.50 -56.09
C ALA A 64 33.70 49.23 -56.90
N ALA A 65 33.80 50.55 -56.76
CA ALA A 65 34.90 51.37 -57.27
C ALA A 65 34.91 52.74 -56.59
N SER A 66 36.10 53.26 -56.22
CA SER A 66 36.37 54.64 -55.80
C SER A 66 35.69 55.13 -54.49
N SER A 67 36.35 55.85 -53.58
CA SER A 67 37.80 56.01 -53.32
C SER A 67 38.02 56.41 -51.85
N ARG A 68 39.29 56.44 -51.44
CA ARG A 68 39.84 56.67 -50.10
C ARG A 68 39.47 58.04 -49.49
N ARG A 69 39.60 58.14 -48.15
CA ARG A 69 39.54 59.34 -47.27
C ARG A 69 38.11 59.81 -46.95
N ASN A 70 37.74 60.06 -45.69
CA ASN A 70 38.47 60.86 -44.70
C ASN A 70 38.50 60.27 -43.29
N SER A 71 39.69 60.24 -42.69
CA SER A 71 39.85 60.34 -41.24
C SER A 71 39.66 61.79 -40.80
N LEU A 72 39.09 62.01 -39.62
CA LEU A 72 39.01 63.34 -39.01
C LEU A 72 40.34 63.66 -38.30
N SER A 73 41.16 64.58 -38.82
CA SER A 73 42.11 65.44 -38.06
C SER A 73 43.06 66.26 -38.96
N SER A 74 42.82 67.56 -39.10
CA SER A 74 43.81 68.65 -39.28
C SER A 74 43.01 69.96 -39.44
N ALA A 75 43.08 70.93 -38.52
CA ALA A 75 44.19 71.82 -38.19
C ALA A 75 44.35 72.99 -39.18
N HIS A 76 44.61 74.19 -38.64
CA HIS A 76 44.56 75.47 -39.36
C HIS A 76 45.54 75.59 -40.53
N SER A 77 45.15 76.32 -41.58
CA SER A 77 46.09 77.01 -42.48
C SER A 77 45.51 78.26 -43.14
N ARG A 78 46.42 79.18 -43.46
CA ARG A 78 46.31 80.64 -43.53
C ARG A 78 45.63 81.18 -44.80
N ALA A 79 45.38 82.48 -44.79
CA ALA A 79 44.83 83.32 -45.85
C ALA A 79 45.74 83.52 -47.09
N SER A 80 45.22 84.31 -48.03
CA SER A 80 45.80 84.77 -49.33
C SER A 80 45.84 83.72 -50.45
N SER A 81 45.77 84.06 -51.75
CA SER A 81 45.90 85.40 -52.38
C SER A 81 44.96 85.65 -53.58
N VAL A 82 44.46 86.90 -53.65
CA VAL A 82 44.30 87.76 -54.85
C VAL A 82 44.08 87.11 -56.24
N SER A 83 42.93 87.42 -56.85
CA SER A 83 42.92 88.03 -58.20
C SER A 83 41.73 88.99 -58.36
N HIS A 84 41.89 90.03 -59.18
CA HIS A 84 40.84 91.01 -59.50
C HIS A 84 40.24 90.73 -60.89
N ARG A 85 38.93 90.97 -61.04
CA ARG A 85 38.37 91.77 -62.15
C ARG A 85 36.99 92.32 -61.78
N ARG A 86 36.60 93.43 -62.42
CA ARG A 86 35.44 94.27 -62.08
C ARG A 86 34.18 93.80 -62.82
N GLY A 87 33.00 94.06 -62.24
CA GLY A 87 31.71 93.95 -62.93
C GLY A 87 30.56 94.50 -62.07
N SER A 88 29.80 95.46 -62.59
CA SER A 88 28.65 96.05 -61.87
C SER A 88 27.40 95.17 -62.02
N GLY A 89 26.57 95.07 -60.98
CA GLY A 89 25.38 94.20 -61.00
C GLY A 89 24.67 94.02 -59.66
N TYR A 90 24.57 95.08 -58.85
CA TYR A 90 24.02 95.02 -57.49
C TYR A 90 22.48 95.08 -57.45
N GLN A 91 21.81 93.94 -57.65
CA GLN A 91 20.55 93.57 -56.95
C GLN A 91 20.11 92.14 -57.31
N SER A 92 20.08 91.77 -58.59
CA SER A 92 19.54 90.46 -59.04
C SER A 92 20.28 89.26 -58.44
N ASN A 93 21.60 89.35 -58.28
CA ASN A 93 22.42 88.30 -57.66
C ASN A 93 22.04 88.01 -56.20
N TYR A 94 21.59 89.00 -55.44
CA TYR A 94 21.17 88.82 -54.03
C TYR A 94 19.85 88.03 -53.95
N ILE A 95 18.89 88.34 -54.82
CA ILE A 95 17.62 87.61 -54.94
C ILE A 95 17.91 86.18 -55.41
N ALA A 96 18.74 85.99 -56.45
CA ALA A 96 19.12 84.67 -56.93
C ALA A 96 19.88 83.84 -55.87
N GLN A 97 20.70 84.48 -55.02
CA GLN A 97 21.39 83.81 -53.92
C GLN A 97 20.42 83.39 -52.81
N HIS A 98 19.44 84.23 -52.44
CA HIS A 98 18.40 83.85 -51.49
C HIS A 98 17.48 82.76 -52.01
N LEU A 99 17.09 82.77 -53.29
CA LEU A 99 16.30 81.70 -53.90
C LEU A 99 17.07 80.36 -53.92
N ARG A 100 18.37 80.36 -54.24
CA ARG A 100 19.23 79.17 -54.11
C ARG A 100 19.38 78.71 -52.66
N ARG A 101 19.50 79.64 -51.70
CA ARG A 101 19.55 79.32 -50.27
C ARG A 101 18.23 78.72 -49.79
N ALA A 102 17.09 79.24 -50.26
CA ALA A 102 15.76 78.74 -49.95
C ALA A 102 15.58 77.30 -50.48
N SER A 103 15.89 77.03 -51.75
CA SER A 103 15.76 75.67 -52.32
C SER A 103 16.74 74.67 -51.70
N ILE A 104 17.94 75.10 -51.27
CA ILE A 104 18.85 74.27 -50.47
C ILE A 104 18.24 73.94 -49.10
N ILE A 105 17.66 74.92 -48.40
CA ILE A 105 16.96 74.71 -47.12
C ILE A 105 15.73 73.82 -47.30
N GLU A 106 14.95 74.01 -48.35
CA GLU A 106 13.76 73.24 -48.68
C GLU A 106 14.09 71.78 -49.02
N SER A 107 15.09 71.53 -49.88
CA SER A 107 15.58 70.18 -50.14
C SER A 107 16.16 69.50 -48.89
N ARG A 108 16.63 70.27 -47.90
CA ARG A 108 17.06 69.75 -46.59
C ARG A 108 15.87 69.48 -45.66
N LYS A 109 14.82 70.31 -45.68
CA LYS A 109 13.55 70.07 -44.98
C LYS A 109 12.87 68.79 -45.50
N ALA A 110 12.75 68.63 -46.82
CA ALA A 110 12.22 67.41 -47.45
C ALA A 110 12.96 66.16 -46.98
N ARG A 111 14.30 66.13 -47.12
CA ARG A 111 15.15 65.01 -46.66
C ARG A 111 15.14 64.76 -45.14
N LEU A 112 14.63 65.68 -44.33
CA LEU A 112 14.39 65.48 -42.90
C LEU A 112 12.97 64.96 -42.64
N ALA A 113 11.97 65.43 -43.40
CA ALA A 113 10.61 64.88 -43.39
C ALA A 113 10.60 63.42 -43.85
N ASP A 114 11.33 63.06 -44.91
CA ASP A 114 11.49 61.67 -45.38
C ASP A 114 12.03 60.75 -44.27
N ARG A 115 13.00 61.25 -43.48
CA ARG A 115 13.58 60.52 -42.35
C ARG A 115 12.61 60.37 -41.18
N ALA A 116 11.80 61.40 -40.91
CA ALA A 116 10.75 61.33 -39.90
C ALA A 116 9.62 60.36 -40.30
N ALA A 117 9.18 60.41 -41.56
CA ALA A 117 8.19 59.48 -42.12
C ALA A 117 8.70 58.03 -42.07
N HIS A 118 9.97 57.78 -42.42
CA HIS A 118 10.58 56.46 -42.28
C HIS A 118 10.69 56.02 -40.80
N ALA A 119 10.99 56.93 -39.87
CA ALA A 119 11.03 56.61 -38.44
C ALA A 119 9.64 56.19 -37.91
N GLU A 120 8.57 56.90 -38.29
CA GLU A 120 7.20 56.50 -37.99
C GLU A 120 6.80 55.19 -38.68
N GLN A 121 7.19 54.98 -39.94
CA GLN A 121 6.94 53.70 -40.62
C GLN A 121 7.62 52.52 -39.92
N VAL A 122 8.84 52.70 -39.41
CA VAL A 122 9.54 51.70 -38.59
C VAL A 122 8.85 51.53 -37.23
N ARG A 123 8.39 52.62 -36.58
CA ARG A 123 7.65 52.57 -35.31
C ARG A 123 6.35 51.80 -35.44
N LEU A 124 5.57 52.06 -36.47
CA LEU A 124 4.33 51.33 -36.80
C LEU A 124 4.61 49.87 -37.13
N ARG A 125 5.65 49.57 -37.92
CA ARG A 125 6.04 48.19 -38.25
C ARG A 125 6.51 47.40 -37.02
N ALA A 126 7.22 48.04 -36.10
CA ALA A 126 7.60 47.46 -34.82
C ALA A 126 6.40 47.28 -33.88
N ALA A 127 5.45 48.20 -33.87
CA ALA A 127 4.19 48.07 -33.12
C ALA A 127 3.36 46.88 -33.64
N LEU A 128 3.19 46.75 -34.96
CA LEU A 128 2.51 45.61 -35.59
C LEU A 128 3.24 44.28 -35.30
N ALA A 129 4.58 44.25 -35.37
CA ALA A 129 5.38 43.07 -35.02
C ALA A 129 5.38 42.74 -33.52
N LYS A 130 4.96 43.67 -32.65
CA LYS A 130 4.76 43.45 -31.21
C LYS A 130 3.31 43.08 -30.88
N ALA A 131 2.34 43.51 -31.69
CA ALA A 131 0.92 43.18 -31.57
C ALA A 131 0.55 41.83 -32.21
N ALA A 132 1.35 41.34 -33.16
CA ALA A 132 1.22 40.00 -33.70
C ALA A 132 1.42 38.94 -32.58
N PRO A 133 0.49 37.98 -32.40
CA PRO A 133 0.61 36.96 -31.35
C PRO A 133 1.83 36.07 -31.60
N ARG A 134 2.58 35.77 -30.53
CA ARG A 134 3.79 34.94 -30.59
C ARG A 134 3.44 33.45 -30.51
N GLY A 135 2.98 32.92 -31.63
CA GLY A 135 2.61 31.51 -31.81
C GLY A 135 1.25 31.39 -32.46
N ASP A 136 1.07 30.35 -33.27
CA ASP A 136 -0.18 30.08 -33.97
C ASP A 136 -1.24 29.66 -32.95
N VAL A 137 -2.18 30.57 -32.65
CA VAL A 137 -3.19 30.36 -31.60
C VAL A 137 -4.05 29.14 -31.93
N SER A 138 -4.46 28.95 -33.20
CA SER A 138 -5.19 27.74 -33.62
C SER A 138 -4.38 26.47 -33.38
N ALA A 139 -3.06 26.46 -33.58
CA ALA A 139 -2.24 25.29 -33.31
C ALA A 139 -2.11 24.96 -31.80
N SER A 140 -2.48 25.90 -30.91
CA SER A 140 -2.65 25.62 -29.47
C SER A 140 -4.07 25.14 -29.13
N GLU A 141 -5.08 25.70 -29.79
CA GLU A 141 -6.50 25.31 -29.65
C GLU A 141 -6.75 23.90 -30.24
N GLU A 142 -6.21 23.60 -31.42
CA GLU A 142 -6.22 22.28 -32.06
C GLU A 142 -5.57 21.21 -31.15
N ARG A 143 -4.49 21.54 -30.43
CA ARG A 143 -3.88 20.63 -29.44
C ARG A 143 -4.75 20.46 -28.20
N ALA A 144 -5.41 21.53 -27.74
CA ALA A 144 -6.35 21.45 -26.62
C ALA A 144 -7.57 20.58 -26.97
N LEU A 145 -8.14 20.76 -28.17
CA LEU A 145 -9.24 19.95 -28.70
C LEU A 145 -8.81 18.50 -28.91
N ALA A 146 -7.61 18.25 -29.47
CA ALA A 146 -7.08 16.90 -29.62
C ALA A 146 -6.86 16.20 -28.26
N ALA A 147 -6.41 16.94 -27.23
CA ALA A 147 -6.26 16.43 -25.87
C ALA A 147 -7.62 16.14 -25.20
N GLN A 148 -8.64 16.99 -25.43
CA GLN A 148 -10.01 16.75 -24.98
C GLN A 148 -10.59 15.48 -25.62
N LEU A 149 -10.52 15.36 -26.96
CA LEU A 149 -10.97 14.18 -27.70
C LEU A 149 -10.20 12.90 -27.30
N ALA A 150 -8.92 13.00 -26.94
CA ALA A 150 -8.16 11.88 -26.41
C ALA A 150 -8.63 11.46 -25.01
N LYS A 151 -8.91 12.42 -24.12
CA LYS A 151 -9.47 12.19 -22.78
C LYS A 151 -10.88 11.56 -22.87
N GLU A 152 -11.73 12.07 -23.74
CA GLU A 152 -13.08 11.53 -23.99
C GLU A 152 -13.03 10.11 -24.54
N LYS A 153 -12.15 9.82 -25.52
CA LYS A 153 -11.94 8.46 -26.02
C LYS A 153 -11.39 7.50 -24.95
N TYR A 154 -10.61 7.99 -23.99
CA TYR A 154 -10.17 7.18 -22.85
C TYR A 154 -11.32 6.91 -21.87
N LEU A 155 -12.08 7.95 -21.49
CA LEU A 155 -13.25 7.83 -20.61
C LEU A 155 -14.33 6.93 -21.22
N ALA A 156 -14.57 7.00 -22.53
CA ALA A 156 -15.49 6.12 -23.25
C ALA A 156 -15.03 4.66 -23.23
N LYS A 157 -13.72 4.38 -23.33
CA LYS A 157 -13.17 3.02 -23.18
C LYS A 157 -13.32 2.49 -21.76
N VAL A 158 -13.09 3.32 -20.74
CA VAL A 158 -13.31 2.95 -19.34
C VAL A 158 -14.79 2.69 -19.08
N ALA A 159 -15.69 3.54 -19.58
CA ALA A 159 -17.13 3.35 -19.48
C ALA A 159 -17.61 2.07 -20.19
N ALA A 160 -17.06 1.75 -21.36
CA ALA A 160 -17.35 0.49 -22.06
C ALA A 160 -16.88 -0.74 -21.27
N ALA A 161 -15.65 -0.73 -20.73
CA ALA A 161 -15.15 -1.81 -19.89
C ALA A 161 -16.02 -2.00 -18.62
N CYS A 162 -16.38 -0.91 -17.94
CA CYS A 162 -17.31 -0.96 -16.81
C CYS A 162 -18.70 -1.49 -17.20
N ALA A 163 -19.21 -1.14 -18.39
CA ALA A 163 -20.47 -1.66 -18.91
C ALA A 163 -20.40 -3.17 -19.22
N GLU A 164 -19.27 -3.66 -19.73
CA GLU A 164 -19.04 -5.10 -19.95
C GLU A 164 -18.92 -5.89 -18.63
N GLU A 165 -18.25 -5.33 -17.61
CA GLU A 165 -18.21 -5.94 -16.26
C GLU A 165 -19.62 -5.98 -15.65
N VAL A 166 -20.39 -4.90 -15.73
CA VAL A 166 -21.79 -4.86 -15.25
C VAL A 166 -22.69 -5.81 -16.06
N ALA A 167 -22.48 -5.96 -17.36
CA ALA A 167 -23.21 -6.92 -18.19
C ALA A 167 -22.84 -8.38 -17.82
N ARG A 168 -21.57 -8.67 -17.53
CA ARG A 168 -21.14 -9.98 -17.00
C ARG A 168 -21.73 -10.26 -15.63
N ALA A 169 -21.70 -9.30 -14.71
CA ALA A 169 -22.31 -9.42 -13.38
C ALA A 169 -23.84 -9.65 -13.45
N LYS A 170 -24.54 -8.97 -14.36
CA LYS A 170 -25.97 -9.21 -14.62
C LYS A 170 -26.22 -10.61 -15.16
N ARG A 171 -25.46 -11.08 -16.14
CA ARG A 171 -25.60 -12.44 -16.69
C ARG A 171 -25.39 -13.50 -15.61
N ILE A 172 -24.35 -13.36 -14.78
CA ILE A 172 -24.11 -14.26 -13.65
C ILE A 172 -25.26 -14.23 -12.65
N ALA A 173 -25.86 -13.06 -12.38
CA ALA A 173 -27.04 -12.96 -11.51
C ALA A 173 -28.30 -13.60 -12.14
N GLU A 174 -28.45 -13.55 -13.46
CA GLU A 174 -29.51 -14.21 -14.22
C GLU A 174 -29.31 -15.74 -14.24
N GLU A 175 -28.11 -16.23 -14.53
CA GLU A 175 -27.71 -17.65 -14.45
C GLU A 175 -27.93 -18.22 -13.03
N VAL A 176 -27.56 -17.48 -11.99
CA VAL A 176 -27.80 -17.88 -10.58
C VAL A 176 -29.29 -17.88 -10.23
N LYS A 177 -30.08 -16.97 -10.81
CA LYS A 177 -31.54 -16.95 -10.62
C LYS A 177 -32.21 -18.13 -11.34
N GLU A 178 -31.83 -18.40 -12.58
CA GLU A 178 -32.32 -19.54 -13.37
C GLU A 178 -31.96 -20.86 -12.68
N ARG A 179 -30.71 -21.02 -12.23
CA ARG A 179 -30.27 -22.18 -11.46
C ARG A 179 -31.11 -22.40 -10.19
N LYS A 180 -31.40 -21.35 -9.42
CA LYS A 180 -32.27 -21.46 -8.23
C LYS A 180 -33.69 -21.89 -8.60
N LEU A 181 -34.28 -21.31 -9.66
CA LEU A 181 -35.60 -21.71 -10.14
C LEU A 181 -35.63 -23.16 -10.65
N ALA A 182 -34.53 -23.65 -11.25
CA ALA A 182 -34.38 -25.05 -11.65
C ALA A 182 -34.23 -25.99 -10.43
N GLU A 183 -33.47 -25.60 -9.41
CA GLU A 183 -33.35 -26.34 -8.15
C GLU A 183 -34.69 -26.40 -7.40
N GLU A 184 -35.44 -25.28 -7.32
CA GLU A 184 -36.81 -25.23 -6.78
C GLU A 184 -37.80 -26.09 -7.59
N ALA A 185 -37.71 -26.06 -8.92
CA ALA A 185 -38.56 -26.89 -9.79
C ALA A 185 -38.26 -28.38 -9.62
N ARG A 186 -36.98 -28.77 -9.47
CA ARG A 186 -36.58 -30.15 -9.21
C ARG A 186 -37.11 -30.64 -7.86
N VAL A 187 -36.96 -29.85 -6.80
CA VAL A 187 -37.51 -30.19 -5.47
C VAL A 187 -39.05 -30.30 -5.50
N ARG A 188 -39.73 -29.45 -6.28
CA ARG A 188 -41.19 -29.58 -6.47
C ARG A 188 -41.54 -30.90 -7.18
N ALA A 189 -40.83 -31.26 -8.25
CA ALA A 189 -41.04 -32.53 -8.95
C ALA A 189 -40.72 -33.76 -8.08
N GLU A 190 -39.64 -33.73 -7.28
CA GLU A 190 -39.32 -34.78 -6.30
C GLU A 190 -40.44 -34.97 -5.26
N MET A 191 -41.12 -33.89 -4.85
CA MET A 191 -42.26 -33.94 -3.95
C MET A 191 -43.53 -34.47 -4.65
N GLU A 192 -43.82 -34.01 -5.87
CA GLU A 192 -44.93 -34.50 -6.70
C GLU A 192 -44.80 -36.00 -7.01
N GLU A 193 -43.59 -36.49 -7.30
CA GLU A 193 -43.32 -37.92 -7.48
C GLU A 193 -43.54 -38.72 -6.19
N ARG A 194 -43.06 -38.22 -5.03
CA ARG A 194 -43.32 -38.86 -3.72
C ARG A 194 -44.81 -38.91 -3.39
N HIS A 195 -45.57 -37.87 -3.73
CA HIS A 195 -47.03 -37.88 -3.59
C HIS A 195 -47.68 -38.90 -4.53
N ALA A 196 -47.31 -38.94 -5.82
CA ALA A 196 -47.83 -39.90 -6.78
C ALA A 196 -47.47 -41.36 -6.43
N GLU A 197 -46.28 -41.60 -5.87
CA GLU A 197 -45.87 -42.94 -5.40
C GLU A 197 -46.63 -43.35 -4.12
N ALA A 198 -46.89 -42.41 -3.20
CA ALA A 198 -47.77 -42.64 -2.06
C ALA A 198 -49.22 -42.92 -2.49
N GLU A 199 -49.73 -42.26 -3.54
CA GLU A 199 -51.03 -42.55 -4.13
C GLU A 199 -51.06 -43.91 -4.84
N ARG A 200 -50.00 -44.31 -5.57
CA ARG A 200 -49.86 -45.68 -6.10
C ARG A 200 -49.96 -46.71 -4.97
N ARG A 201 -49.19 -46.54 -3.88
CA ARG A 201 -49.25 -47.46 -2.73
C ARG A 201 -50.65 -47.51 -2.07
N ARG A 202 -51.36 -46.38 -1.97
CA ARG A 202 -52.76 -46.34 -1.51
C ARG A 202 -53.69 -47.09 -2.47
N GLY A 203 -53.57 -46.85 -3.77
CA GLY A 203 -54.35 -47.53 -4.82
C GLY A 203 -54.06 -49.03 -4.90
N GLU A 204 -52.82 -49.45 -4.72
CA GLU A 204 -52.40 -50.86 -4.61
C GLU A 204 -52.93 -51.52 -3.34
N TYR A 205 -52.92 -50.83 -2.20
CA TYR A 205 -53.55 -51.33 -0.98
C TYR A 205 -55.07 -51.48 -1.16
N GLN A 206 -55.74 -50.51 -1.79
CA GLN A 206 -57.17 -50.57 -2.10
C GLN A 206 -57.51 -51.68 -3.11
N ARG A 207 -56.70 -51.85 -4.16
CA ARG A 207 -56.80 -52.97 -5.11
C ARG A 207 -56.54 -54.32 -4.45
N ASN A 208 -55.56 -54.43 -3.55
CA ASN A 208 -55.32 -55.66 -2.78
C ASN A 208 -56.45 -55.95 -1.78
N LEU A 209 -57.08 -54.93 -1.20
CA LEU A 209 -58.27 -55.09 -0.36
C LEU A 209 -59.48 -55.55 -1.20
N GLN A 210 -59.67 -54.99 -2.41
CA GLN A 210 -60.68 -55.44 -3.36
C GLN A 210 -60.40 -56.87 -3.85
N ALA A 211 -59.15 -57.21 -4.16
CA ALA A 211 -58.75 -58.57 -4.55
C ALA A 211 -58.90 -59.58 -3.40
N ARG A 212 -58.65 -59.18 -2.14
CA ARG A 212 -58.97 -59.99 -0.96
C ARG A 212 -60.49 -60.17 -0.76
N ARG A 213 -61.30 -59.17 -1.10
CA ARG A 213 -62.78 -59.29 -1.12
C ARG A 213 -63.27 -60.19 -2.26
N ALA A 214 -62.71 -60.07 -3.47
CA ALA A 214 -63.01 -60.93 -4.61
C ALA A 214 -62.62 -62.39 -4.33
N ARG A 215 -61.41 -62.66 -3.81
CA ARG A 215 -61.01 -64.00 -3.38
C ARG A 215 -61.89 -64.58 -2.26
N ARG A 216 -62.49 -63.73 -1.41
CA ARG A 216 -63.49 -64.14 -0.42
C ARG A 216 -64.88 -64.40 -1.02
N ALA A 217 -65.16 -63.92 -2.23
CA ALA A 217 -66.33 -64.31 -3.01
C ALA A 217 -66.07 -65.63 -3.76
N ASP A 218 -64.92 -65.76 -4.45
CA ASP A 218 -64.51 -67.01 -5.13
C ASP A 218 -64.45 -68.19 -4.14
N SER A 219 -63.98 -67.96 -2.91
CA SER A 219 -63.94 -68.99 -1.87
C SER A 219 -65.29 -69.36 -1.27
N ALA A 220 -66.40 -68.74 -1.70
CA ALA A 220 -67.75 -69.15 -1.31
C ALA A 220 -68.35 -70.24 -2.23
N GLU A 221 -67.80 -70.44 -3.44
CA GLU A 221 -68.34 -71.40 -4.42
C GLU A 221 -67.70 -72.79 -4.41
N LYS A 222 -66.68 -73.06 -3.59
CA LYS A 222 -66.07 -74.40 -3.44
C LYS A 222 -66.08 -74.90 -2.00
N LYS A 223 -66.67 -76.08 -1.80
CA LYS A 223 -66.95 -76.71 -0.50
C LYS A 223 -65.97 -77.84 -0.17
N LEU A 224 -65.68 -77.98 1.14
CA LEU A 224 -64.88 -79.02 1.82
C LEU A 224 -63.37 -79.03 1.44
N ALA A 225 -62.45 -79.45 2.33
CA ALA A 225 -62.55 -80.01 3.69
C ALA A 225 -61.56 -79.25 4.62
N VAL A 226 -61.64 -79.15 5.96
CA VAL A 226 -62.05 -80.10 7.03
C VAL A 226 -61.08 -81.29 7.16
N VAL A 227 -60.50 -81.60 8.33
CA VAL A 227 -60.48 -80.92 9.65
C VAL A 227 -59.35 -79.86 9.65
N GLU A 228 -58.72 -79.32 10.72
CA GLU A 228 -58.78 -79.50 12.18
C GLU A 228 -58.43 -78.18 12.90
N GLU A 229 -58.88 -77.98 14.14
CA GLU A 229 -58.59 -76.81 15.00
C GLU A 229 -58.55 -77.20 16.48
N VAL A 230 -57.51 -76.79 17.22
CA VAL A 230 -57.51 -76.33 18.63
C VAL A 230 -56.22 -75.49 18.80
N GLY A 231 -56.15 -74.34 19.49
CA GLY A 231 -57.19 -73.54 20.15
C GLY A 231 -56.61 -72.81 21.36
N ASP A 232 -56.34 -71.50 21.20
CA ASP A 232 -56.08 -70.38 22.14
C ASP A 232 -55.44 -70.55 23.54
N ILE A 233 -54.88 -69.41 24.03
CA ILE A 233 -54.69 -68.97 25.44
C ILE A 233 -53.26 -68.99 26.05
N GLU A 234 -52.81 -67.75 26.39
CA GLU A 234 -51.88 -67.26 27.45
C GLU A 234 -50.33 -67.41 27.39
N GLU A 235 -49.71 -66.76 28.38
CA GLU A 235 -48.38 -66.10 28.42
C GLU A 235 -47.25 -66.98 29.04
N GLU A 236 -46.20 -66.31 29.54
CA GLU A 236 -45.11 -66.79 30.42
C GLU A 236 -43.93 -67.57 29.79
N ALA A 237 -42.86 -66.81 29.57
CA ALA A 237 -41.52 -67.00 30.14
C ALA A 237 -40.78 -68.38 30.09
N VAL A 238 -39.61 -68.33 29.43
CA VAL A 238 -38.28 -68.78 29.91
C VAL A 238 -38.13 -70.17 30.57
N VAL A 239 -37.44 -71.08 29.87
CA VAL A 239 -36.16 -71.72 30.28
C VAL A 239 -35.59 -72.51 29.08
N ASP A 240 -34.27 -72.70 29.03
CA ASP A 240 -33.56 -73.48 28.01
C ASP A 240 -33.83 -74.99 28.08
N GLU A 241 -33.81 -75.69 26.93
CA GLU A 241 -32.99 -76.92 26.81
C GLU A 241 -32.61 -77.23 25.35
N GLU A 242 -31.59 -78.06 25.16
CA GLU A 242 -30.91 -78.27 23.87
C GLU A 242 -31.57 -79.37 23.01
N ALA A 243 -31.96 -79.04 21.77
CA ALA A 243 -32.44 -80.02 20.79
C ALA A 243 -31.66 -79.92 19.47
N SER A 244 -30.73 -80.87 19.26
CA SER A 244 -29.96 -80.98 18.03
C SER A 244 -30.86 -81.28 16.82
N SER A 245 -30.90 -80.35 15.87
CA SER A 245 -31.49 -80.57 14.55
C SER A 245 -30.41 -80.40 13.47
N THR A 246 -30.29 -81.38 12.59
CA THR A 246 -29.26 -81.41 11.55
C THR A 246 -29.48 -80.27 10.55
N LEU A 247 -28.56 -79.30 10.54
CA LEU A 247 -28.58 -78.19 9.58
C LEU A 247 -28.63 -78.72 8.14
N ASN A 248 -29.67 -78.37 7.40
CA ASN A 248 -29.75 -78.58 5.95
C ASN A 248 -28.44 -78.12 5.28
N GLU A 249 -27.90 -78.91 4.34
CA GLU A 249 -26.58 -78.65 3.75
C GLU A 249 -26.46 -77.21 3.19
N ALA A 250 -27.50 -76.72 2.49
CA ALA A 250 -27.55 -75.35 2.00
C ALA A 250 -27.58 -74.29 3.12
N ALA A 251 -28.21 -74.58 4.27
CA ALA A 251 -28.22 -73.69 5.44
C ALA A 251 -26.86 -73.70 6.16
N ALA A 252 -26.24 -74.87 6.33
CA ALA A 252 -24.89 -75.01 6.84
C ALA A 252 -23.88 -74.27 5.94
N ALA A 253 -23.95 -74.47 4.62
CA ALA A 253 -23.14 -73.76 3.65
C ALA A 253 -23.37 -72.24 3.71
N CYS A 254 -24.61 -71.77 3.87
CA CYS A 254 -24.90 -70.34 4.06
C CYS A 254 -24.31 -69.80 5.37
N ALA A 255 -24.41 -70.54 6.47
CA ALA A 255 -23.84 -70.15 7.77
C ALA A 255 -22.30 -70.09 7.71
N ILE A 256 -21.66 -71.12 7.16
CA ILE A 256 -20.21 -71.18 6.94
C ILE A 256 -19.74 -70.05 6.02
N GLN A 257 -20.43 -69.80 4.90
CA GLN A 257 -20.09 -68.69 4.01
C GLN A 257 -20.28 -67.31 4.67
N ARG A 258 -21.32 -67.13 5.52
CA ARG A 258 -21.50 -65.89 6.30
C ARG A 258 -20.35 -65.73 7.30
N ALA A 259 -20.07 -66.74 8.12
CA ALA A 259 -18.97 -66.73 9.08
C ALA A 259 -17.58 -66.52 8.43
N TRP A 260 -17.34 -67.12 7.26
CA TRP A 260 -16.10 -66.93 6.49
C TRP A 260 -15.99 -65.51 5.92
N ARG A 261 -17.06 -64.97 5.31
CA ARG A 261 -17.10 -63.56 4.85
C ARG A 261 -16.88 -62.59 6.01
N LEU A 262 -17.49 -62.84 7.17
CA LEU A 262 -17.32 -62.06 8.39
C LEU A 262 -15.88 -62.11 8.92
N SER A 263 -15.31 -63.30 9.04
CA SER A 263 -13.92 -63.50 9.50
C SER A 263 -12.92 -62.77 8.58
N ARG A 264 -13.11 -62.91 7.26
CA ARG A 264 -12.30 -62.21 6.25
C ARG A 264 -12.44 -60.68 6.35
N ARG A 265 -13.67 -60.16 6.43
CA ARG A 265 -13.93 -58.71 6.56
C ARG A 265 -13.35 -58.12 7.85
N ARG A 266 -13.51 -58.83 8.97
CA ARG A 266 -12.91 -58.49 10.27
C ARG A 266 -11.39 -58.46 10.17
N GLY A 267 -10.79 -59.46 9.52
CA GLY A 267 -9.34 -59.55 9.31
C GLY A 267 -8.75 -58.32 8.63
N VAL A 268 -9.38 -57.83 7.56
CA VAL A 268 -8.93 -56.62 6.84
C VAL A 268 -9.05 -55.36 7.70
N ILE A 269 -10.20 -55.13 8.34
CA ILE A 269 -10.41 -53.93 9.17
C ILE A 269 -9.49 -53.93 10.39
N CYS A 270 -9.36 -55.07 11.08
CA CYS A 270 -8.43 -55.20 12.20
C CYS A 270 -6.96 -55.10 11.77
N ALA A 271 -6.61 -55.42 10.53
CA ALA A 271 -5.27 -55.17 9.98
C ALA A 271 -5.05 -53.68 9.70
N PHE A 272 -6.04 -52.96 9.14
CA PHE A 272 -5.96 -51.52 8.89
C PHE A 272 -5.87 -50.70 10.18
N VAL A 273 -6.73 -50.98 11.17
CA VAL A 273 -6.71 -50.29 12.48
C VAL A 273 -5.38 -50.49 13.21
N LYS A 274 -4.73 -51.65 13.04
CA LYS A 274 -3.39 -51.93 13.60
C LYS A 274 -2.24 -51.12 12.96
N LEU A 275 -2.47 -50.41 11.85
CA LEU A 275 -1.44 -49.57 11.22
C LEU A 275 -1.17 -48.28 11.99
N GLY A 276 -2.10 -47.83 12.84
CA GLY A 276 -1.87 -46.69 13.72
C GLY A 276 -1.68 -45.32 13.03
N LEU A 277 -2.17 -45.14 11.79
CA LEU A 277 -1.99 -43.93 10.96
C LEU A 277 -2.51 -42.60 11.58
N GLN A 278 -3.13 -42.67 12.76
CA GLN A 278 -3.63 -41.55 13.57
C GLN A 278 -2.57 -40.96 14.54
N GLN A 279 -1.35 -41.51 14.60
CA GLN A 279 -0.34 -41.10 15.59
C GLN A 279 0.41 -39.80 15.21
N ALA A 280 -0.20 -38.66 15.57
CA ALA A 280 0.24 -37.29 15.28
C ALA A 280 1.60 -36.83 15.89
N ASN A 281 2.39 -37.73 16.49
CA ASN A 281 3.64 -37.40 17.19
C ASN A 281 4.91 -37.95 16.49
N SER A 282 4.80 -38.35 15.23
CA SER A 282 5.92 -38.84 14.40
C SER A 282 6.59 -37.70 13.61
N THR A 283 7.81 -37.89 13.12
CA THR A 283 8.44 -36.89 12.22
C THR A 283 8.00 -37.07 10.77
N PHE A 284 8.21 -36.05 9.94
CA PHE A 284 7.89 -36.11 8.50
C PHE A 284 8.61 -37.25 7.77
N ASP A 285 9.87 -37.50 8.12
CA ASP A 285 10.68 -38.57 7.51
C ASP A 285 10.20 -39.95 8.00
N ASP A 286 9.83 -40.10 9.27
CA ASP A 286 9.21 -41.34 9.78
C ASP A 286 7.86 -41.62 9.10
N MET A 287 7.03 -40.59 8.91
CA MET A 287 5.71 -40.69 8.28
C MET A 287 5.79 -41.03 6.79
N THR A 288 6.68 -40.37 6.04
CA THR A 288 6.91 -40.70 4.63
C THR A 288 7.50 -42.11 4.47
N ALA A 289 8.44 -42.51 5.34
CA ALA A 289 8.97 -43.87 5.36
C ALA A 289 7.90 -44.92 5.68
N LEU A 290 7.01 -44.65 6.65
CA LEU A 290 5.89 -45.53 7.02
C LEU A 290 4.90 -45.69 5.87
N ILE A 291 4.46 -44.58 5.25
CA ILE A 291 3.51 -44.58 4.12
C ILE A 291 4.11 -45.27 2.88
N ALA A 292 5.44 -45.21 2.69
CA ALA A 292 6.12 -45.88 1.59
C ALA A 292 6.18 -47.42 1.72
N ARG A 293 5.90 -48.00 2.90
CA ARG A 293 6.02 -49.45 3.13
C ARG A 293 5.02 -50.25 2.28
N PRO A 294 5.47 -51.32 1.58
CA PRO A 294 4.59 -52.13 0.73
C PRO A 294 3.48 -52.83 1.54
N ASP A 295 3.73 -53.17 2.82
CA ASP A 295 2.71 -53.73 3.70
C ASP A 295 1.54 -52.76 3.92
N VAL A 296 1.84 -51.50 4.24
CA VAL A 296 0.87 -50.43 4.54
C VAL A 296 0.00 -50.14 3.32
N ILE A 297 0.62 -50.07 2.14
CA ILE A 297 -0.09 -49.92 0.87
C ILE A 297 -1.02 -51.14 0.66
N ARG A 298 -0.51 -52.38 0.75
CA ARG A 298 -1.30 -53.61 0.54
C ARG A 298 -2.50 -53.71 1.49
N THR A 299 -2.33 -53.40 2.78
CA THR A 299 -3.43 -53.40 3.76
C THR A 299 -4.45 -52.29 3.50
N THR A 300 -4.01 -51.12 3.03
CA THR A 300 -4.89 -50.00 2.71
C THR A 300 -5.67 -50.24 1.42
N THR A 301 -5.05 -50.80 0.38
CA THR A 301 -5.76 -51.25 -0.84
C THR A 301 -6.81 -52.32 -0.51
N ALA A 302 -6.51 -53.28 0.38
CA ALA A 302 -7.48 -54.27 0.84
C ALA A 302 -8.67 -53.64 1.59
N PHE A 303 -8.44 -52.58 2.37
CA PHE A 303 -9.48 -51.82 3.05
C PHE A 303 -10.35 -51.01 2.07
N LEU A 304 -9.75 -50.25 1.15
CA LEU A 304 -10.45 -49.43 0.16
C LEU A 304 -11.27 -50.28 -0.83
N THR A 305 -10.75 -51.44 -1.24
CA THR A 305 -11.49 -52.41 -2.07
C THR A 305 -12.63 -53.11 -1.30
N GLN A 306 -12.47 -53.37 0.01
CA GLN A 306 -13.57 -53.90 0.84
C GLN A 306 -14.72 -52.90 1.03
N LEU A 307 -14.43 -51.60 1.05
CA LEU A 307 -15.43 -50.53 1.13
C LEU A 307 -16.02 -50.14 -0.24
N GLY A 308 -15.54 -50.70 -1.35
CA GLY A 308 -16.01 -50.38 -2.70
C GLY A 308 -15.48 -49.06 -3.27
N LEU A 309 -14.50 -48.42 -2.62
CA LEU A 309 -13.87 -47.17 -3.08
C LEU A 309 -12.83 -47.40 -4.19
N GLN A 310 -12.35 -48.64 -4.32
CA GLN A 310 -11.43 -49.07 -5.39
C GLN A 310 -11.91 -50.40 -5.98
N HIS A 311 -11.72 -50.56 -7.29
CA HIS A 311 -12.04 -51.80 -7.99
C HIS A 311 -10.94 -52.84 -7.78
N ALA A 312 -11.31 -54.11 -7.61
CA ALA A 312 -10.36 -55.19 -7.30
C ALA A 312 -9.31 -55.46 -8.41
N ASN A 313 -9.55 -54.98 -9.63
CA ASN A 313 -8.71 -55.16 -10.81
C ASN A 313 -8.14 -53.81 -11.35
N ASP A 314 -8.09 -52.75 -10.54
CA ASP A 314 -7.55 -51.44 -10.97
C ASP A 314 -6.01 -51.47 -11.03
N GLU A 315 -5.43 -51.31 -12.22
CA GLU A 315 -3.97 -51.19 -12.42
C GLU A 315 -3.37 -50.01 -11.64
N ASN A 316 -4.14 -48.94 -11.43
CA ASN A 316 -3.74 -47.75 -10.69
C ASN A 316 -4.02 -47.86 -9.18
N ALA A 317 -4.49 -49.00 -8.66
CA ALA A 317 -4.86 -49.15 -7.25
C ALA A 317 -3.72 -48.75 -6.29
N SER A 318 -2.46 -49.05 -6.64
CA SER A 318 -1.30 -48.66 -5.81
C SER A 318 -0.97 -47.16 -5.87
N LEU A 319 -1.40 -46.43 -6.90
CA LEU A 319 -1.29 -44.97 -7.00
C LEU A 319 -2.47 -44.32 -6.26
N ASN A 320 -3.69 -44.79 -6.51
CA ASN A 320 -4.91 -44.33 -5.85
C ASN A 320 -4.83 -44.54 -4.31
N THR A 321 -4.22 -45.64 -3.86
CA THR A 321 -3.93 -45.89 -2.43
C THR A 321 -2.87 -44.92 -1.87
N ARG A 322 -1.85 -44.53 -2.64
CA ARG A 322 -0.87 -43.52 -2.21
C ARG A 322 -1.49 -42.13 -2.10
N THR A 323 -2.38 -41.75 -3.03
CA THR A 323 -3.16 -40.51 -2.94
C THR A 323 -4.07 -40.50 -1.71
N PHE A 324 -4.70 -41.62 -1.36
CA PHE A 324 -5.45 -41.74 -0.10
C PHE A 324 -4.53 -41.56 1.12
N LEU A 325 -3.38 -42.23 1.16
CA LEU A 325 -2.43 -42.12 2.26
C LEU A 325 -1.80 -40.71 2.39
N SER A 326 -1.69 -39.94 1.31
CA SER A 326 -1.21 -38.56 1.39
C SER A 326 -2.17 -37.60 2.09
N ALA A 327 -3.43 -37.98 2.33
CA ALA A 327 -4.34 -37.21 3.18
C ALA A 327 -3.82 -37.18 4.63
N TYR A 328 -3.40 -38.33 5.17
CA TYR A 328 -2.81 -38.42 6.52
C TYR A 328 -1.50 -37.62 6.61
N LEU A 329 -0.66 -37.67 5.55
CA LEU A 329 0.58 -36.89 5.47
C LEU A 329 0.30 -35.37 5.54
N MET A 330 -0.66 -34.87 4.76
CA MET A 330 -0.97 -33.43 4.69
C MET A 330 -1.61 -32.88 5.97
N LEU A 331 -2.39 -33.68 6.71
CA LEU A 331 -2.95 -33.24 7.98
C LEU A 331 -1.93 -33.27 9.13
N ALA A 332 -1.01 -34.25 9.13
CA ALA A 332 0.02 -34.35 10.17
C ALA A 332 1.15 -33.33 10.00
N HIS A 333 1.58 -33.06 8.76
CA HIS A 333 2.70 -32.18 8.47
C HIS A 333 2.37 -31.13 7.39
N PRO A 334 1.34 -30.28 7.59
CA PRO A 334 0.94 -29.28 6.60
C PRO A 334 2.09 -28.32 6.25
N THR A 335 2.93 -27.94 7.22
CA THR A 335 4.08 -27.05 7.02
C THR A 335 5.24 -27.66 6.22
N ALA A 336 5.32 -28.98 6.12
CA ALA A 336 6.37 -29.67 5.35
C ALA A 336 5.91 -30.04 3.92
N VAL A 337 4.60 -30.22 3.72
CA VAL A 337 4.02 -30.61 2.41
C VAL A 337 3.55 -29.40 1.59
N LEU A 338 3.10 -28.33 2.25
CA LEU A 338 2.46 -27.19 1.60
C LEU A 338 3.33 -25.92 1.74
N LEU A 339 4.00 -25.52 0.66
CA LEU A 339 4.90 -24.37 0.65
C LEU A 339 4.17 -23.02 0.79
N ASN A 340 2.88 -22.93 0.41
CA ASN A 340 2.16 -21.67 0.34
C ASN A 340 0.71 -21.79 0.85
N ARG A 341 0.54 -22.06 2.15
CA ARG A 341 -0.74 -22.31 2.87
C ARG A 341 -1.91 -21.33 2.56
N ASN A 342 -1.63 -20.18 1.96
CA ASN A 342 -2.61 -19.19 1.49
C ASN A 342 -3.06 -19.37 0.02
N GLY A 343 -2.58 -20.41 -0.67
CA GLY A 343 -2.95 -20.72 -2.05
C GLY A 343 -4.36 -21.31 -2.14
N ALA A 344 -5.16 -20.81 -3.08
CA ALA A 344 -6.58 -21.17 -3.19
C ALA A 344 -6.85 -22.68 -3.38
N GLN A 345 -5.93 -23.42 -4.01
CA GLN A 345 -6.03 -24.88 -4.11
C GLN A 345 -5.62 -25.61 -2.83
N GLU A 346 -4.69 -25.07 -2.05
CA GLU A 346 -4.27 -25.65 -0.76
C GLU A 346 -5.37 -25.46 0.29
N GLN A 347 -6.03 -24.29 0.27
CA GLN A 347 -7.20 -23.99 1.09
C GLN A 347 -8.45 -24.81 0.70
N ASP A 348 -8.52 -25.34 -0.53
CA ASP A 348 -9.58 -26.26 -0.98
C ASP A 348 -9.24 -27.74 -0.71
N LEU A 349 -7.95 -28.10 -0.77
CA LEU A 349 -7.46 -29.46 -0.57
C LEU A 349 -7.47 -29.89 0.91
N LEU A 350 -7.04 -29.01 1.82
CA LEU A 350 -7.01 -29.29 3.27
C LEU A 350 -8.39 -29.66 3.85
N PRO A 351 -9.49 -28.89 3.65
CA PRO A 351 -10.79 -29.26 4.19
C PRO A 351 -11.36 -30.55 3.56
N LYS A 352 -11.06 -30.83 2.28
CA LYS A 352 -11.45 -32.10 1.66
C LYS A 352 -10.68 -33.29 2.22
N ALA A 353 -9.43 -33.09 2.63
CA ALA A 353 -8.65 -34.10 3.34
C ALA A 353 -9.19 -34.33 4.77
N THR A 354 -9.56 -33.28 5.51
CA THR A 354 -10.18 -33.45 6.84
C THR A 354 -11.55 -34.11 6.75
N GLU A 355 -12.40 -33.74 5.78
CA GLU A 355 -13.71 -34.35 5.55
C GLU A 355 -13.58 -35.83 5.19
N LEU A 356 -12.69 -36.19 4.26
CA LEU A 356 -12.43 -37.58 3.90
C LEU A 356 -12.00 -38.41 5.11
N LEU A 357 -11.02 -37.93 5.89
CA LEU A 357 -10.52 -38.70 7.03
C LEU A 357 -11.55 -38.80 8.16
N ALA A 358 -12.25 -37.71 8.49
CA ALA A 358 -13.37 -37.74 9.43
C ALA A 358 -14.49 -38.71 8.98
N ASN A 359 -14.78 -38.79 7.68
CA ASN A 359 -15.72 -39.78 7.15
C ASN A 359 -15.18 -41.21 7.27
N THR A 360 -13.87 -41.45 7.02
CA THR A 360 -13.28 -42.79 7.25
C THR A 360 -13.39 -43.21 8.71
N ASP A 361 -13.05 -42.34 9.66
CA ASP A 361 -13.11 -42.63 11.09
C ASP A 361 -14.55 -42.85 11.56
N ASN A 362 -15.51 -42.04 11.08
CA ASN A 362 -16.94 -42.24 11.36
C ASN A 362 -17.49 -43.57 10.79
N THR A 363 -16.93 -44.11 9.71
CA THR A 363 -17.26 -45.48 9.27
C THR A 363 -16.56 -46.53 10.13
N LEU A 364 -15.26 -46.38 10.42
CA LEU A 364 -14.47 -47.30 11.25
C LEU A 364 -15.06 -47.49 12.64
N ALA A 365 -15.43 -46.40 13.32
CA ALA A 365 -16.05 -46.41 14.65
C ALA A 365 -17.40 -47.15 14.71
N ARG A 366 -18.04 -47.38 13.56
CA ARG A 366 -19.32 -48.09 13.45
C ARG A 366 -19.19 -49.50 12.84
N LEU A 367 -18.03 -49.91 12.32
CA LEU A 367 -17.82 -51.22 11.72
C LEU A 367 -17.64 -52.30 12.81
N ALA A 368 -18.65 -53.14 12.99
CA ALA A 368 -18.76 -54.07 14.11
C ALA A 368 -19.36 -55.43 13.70
N ALA A 369 -19.40 -56.38 14.64
CA ALA A 369 -20.00 -57.69 14.39
C ALA A 369 -21.48 -57.59 13.99
N TRP A 370 -22.24 -56.66 14.57
CA TRP A 370 -23.69 -56.52 14.35
C TRP A 370 -24.08 -55.95 12.96
N ASN A 371 -23.21 -55.19 12.29
CA ASN A 371 -23.44 -54.73 10.89
C ASN A 371 -22.67 -55.55 9.84
N ASN A 372 -22.25 -56.76 10.20
CA ASN A 372 -21.50 -57.68 9.35
C ASN A 372 -20.19 -57.07 8.78
N TYR A 373 -19.59 -56.12 9.49
CA TYR A 373 -18.45 -55.33 9.03
C TYR A 373 -18.70 -54.68 7.65
N SER A 374 -19.87 -54.06 7.49
CA SER A 374 -20.25 -53.25 6.32
C SER A 374 -20.94 -51.95 6.76
N PRO A 375 -20.63 -50.79 6.14
CA PRO A 375 -21.28 -49.51 6.45
C PRO A 375 -22.72 -49.46 5.95
N SER A 376 -23.53 -48.48 6.40
CA SER A 376 -24.82 -48.22 5.76
C SER A 376 -24.66 -47.64 4.36
N ALA A 377 -25.65 -47.80 3.49
CA ALA A 377 -25.61 -47.26 2.12
C ALA A 377 -25.33 -45.74 2.09
N THR A 378 -25.98 -44.98 2.96
CA THR A 378 -25.77 -43.53 3.14
C THR A 378 -24.35 -43.15 3.57
N GLN A 379 -23.69 -44.00 4.37
CA GLN A 379 -22.30 -43.77 4.77
C GLN A 379 -21.31 -44.12 3.67
N LEU A 380 -21.57 -45.19 2.92
CA LEU A 380 -20.77 -45.57 1.76
C LEU A 380 -20.85 -44.49 0.68
N GLU A 381 -22.04 -43.93 0.44
CA GLU A 381 -22.26 -42.82 -0.47
C GLU A 381 -21.46 -41.57 -0.05
N ALA A 382 -21.62 -41.07 1.18
CA ALA A 382 -20.88 -39.91 1.69
C ALA A 382 -19.35 -40.12 1.67
N LEU A 383 -18.88 -41.33 1.98
CA LEU A 383 -17.47 -41.68 1.90
C LEU A 383 -16.95 -41.71 0.44
N SER A 384 -17.76 -42.20 -0.50
CA SER A 384 -17.41 -42.19 -1.94
C SER A 384 -17.39 -40.77 -2.53
N GLN A 385 -18.31 -39.89 -2.09
CA GLN A 385 -18.36 -38.49 -2.48
C GLN A 385 -17.12 -37.73 -1.96
N SER A 386 -16.81 -37.84 -0.66
CA SER A 386 -15.62 -37.21 -0.09
C SER A 386 -14.30 -37.77 -0.65
N TYR A 387 -14.21 -39.08 -0.93
CA TYR A 387 -13.05 -39.70 -1.61
C TYR A 387 -12.85 -39.18 -3.04
N SER A 388 -13.92 -39.09 -3.84
CA SER A 388 -13.85 -38.54 -5.20
C SER A 388 -13.56 -37.03 -5.23
N ALA A 389 -14.14 -36.25 -4.32
CA ALA A 389 -13.87 -34.83 -4.18
C ALA A 389 -12.41 -34.54 -3.80
N TYR A 390 -11.87 -35.29 -2.82
CA TYR A 390 -10.47 -35.18 -2.40
C TYR A 390 -9.49 -35.61 -3.51
N THR A 391 -9.70 -36.78 -4.14
CA THR A 391 -8.78 -37.27 -5.20
C THR A 391 -8.75 -36.33 -6.41
N SER A 392 -9.89 -35.72 -6.77
CA SER A 392 -9.97 -34.69 -7.81
C SER A 392 -9.21 -33.41 -7.43
N ALA A 393 -9.41 -32.89 -6.21
CA ALA A 393 -8.69 -31.72 -5.71
C ALA A 393 -7.17 -31.97 -5.63
N PHE A 394 -6.75 -33.15 -5.17
CA PHE A 394 -5.35 -33.56 -5.10
C PHE A 394 -4.70 -33.65 -6.49
N ALA A 395 -5.43 -34.18 -7.49
CA ALA A 395 -4.95 -34.22 -8.87
C ALA A 395 -4.78 -32.81 -9.47
N ALA A 396 -5.70 -31.89 -9.19
CA ALA A 396 -5.61 -30.50 -9.63
C ALA A 396 -4.43 -29.75 -8.97
N TRP A 397 -4.26 -29.88 -7.65
CA TRP A 397 -3.14 -29.32 -6.90
C TRP A 397 -1.79 -29.87 -7.38
N ARG A 398 -1.66 -31.20 -7.53
CA ARG A 398 -0.44 -31.85 -8.03
C ARG A 398 -0.08 -31.39 -9.45
N LEU A 399 -1.07 -31.17 -10.31
CA LEU A 399 -0.84 -30.64 -11.65
C LEU A 399 -0.29 -29.20 -11.58
N GLN A 400 -0.88 -28.35 -10.74
CA GLN A 400 -0.42 -26.97 -10.54
C GLN A 400 0.99 -26.92 -9.95
N ASP A 401 1.26 -27.63 -8.85
CA ASP A 401 2.60 -27.71 -8.22
C ASP A 401 3.67 -28.16 -9.22
N SER A 402 3.41 -29.25 -9.96
CA SER A 402 4.34 -29.71 -10.99
C SER A 402 4.60 -28.66 -12.08
N SER A 403 3.60 -27.83 -12.41
CA SER A 403 3.75 -26.74 -13.39
C SER A 403 4.57 -25.57 -12.85
N VAL A 404 4.39 -25.20 -11.57
CA VAL A 404 5.17 -24.15 -10.90
C VAL A 404 6.64 -24.58 -10.76
N LEU A 405 6.89 -25.84 -10.41
CA LEU A 405 8.23 -26.41 -10.39
C LEU A 405 8.88 -26.37 -11.78
N ILE A 406 8.16 -26.77 -12.84
CA ILE A 406 8.65 -26.68 -14.23
C ILE A 406 8.96 -25.23 -14.61
N GLU A 407 8.09 -24.26 -14.28
CA GLU A 407 8.31 -22.85 -14.59
C GLU A 407 9.53 -22.26 -13.85
N GLY A 408 9.71 -22.57 -12.57
CA GLY A 408 10.90 -22.18 -11.81
C GLY A 408 12.20 -22.77 -12.38
N MET A 409 12.18 -24.03 -12.78
CA MET A 409 13.33 -24.67 -13.45
C MET A 409 13.62 -24.07 -14.83
N VAL A 410 12.59 -23.68 -15.59
CA VAL A 410 12.75 -22.98 -16.88
C VAL A 410 13.26 -21.55 -16.68
N ALA A 411 12.85 -20.85 -15.62
CA ALA A 411 13.38 -19.52 -15.26
C ALA A 411 14.89 -19.60 -14.94
N SER A 412 15.29 -20.51 -14.05
CA SER A 412 16.71 -20.76 -13.73
C SER A 412 17.54 -21.14 -14.96
N PHE A 413 17.00 -21.95 -15.88
CA PHE A 413 17.66 -22.25 -17.16
C PHE A 413 17.88 -20.99 -18.02
N VAL A 414 16.90 -20.07 -18.06
CA VAL A 414 17.00 -18.80 -18.81
C VAL A 414 17.99 -17.82 -18.17
N GLU A 415 18.11 -17.81 -16.84
CA GLU A 415 19.13 -17.05 -16.12
C GLU A 415 20.54 -17.59 -16.43
N LEU A 416 20.71 -18.91 -16.44
CA LEU A 416 21.96 -19.55 -16.86
C LEU A 416 22.30 -19.30 -18.34
N ASP A 417 21.32 -19.24 -19.27
CA ASP A 417 21.59 -18.75 -20.64
C ASP A 417 22.00 -17.27 -20.61
N ALA A 418 21.34 -16.42 -19.82
CA ALA A 418 21.66 -14.99 -19.75
C ALA A 418 23.08 -14.70 -19.24
N ILE A 419 23.59 -15.51 -18.29
CA ILE A 419 24.96 -15.51 -17.76
C ILE A 419 25.93 -16.14 -18.78
N TRP A 420 25.55 -17.26 -19.41
CA TRP A 420 26.33 -17.87 -20.49
C TRP A 420 26.59 -16.89 -21.64
N GLN A 421 25.58 -16.11 -22.06
CA GLN A 421 25.72 -15.05 -23.08
C GLN A 421 26.59 -13.84 -22.62
N THR A 422 27.09 -13.81 -21.39
CA THR A 422 28.09 -12.83 -20.92
C THR A 422 29.47 -13.44 -20.69
N VAL A 423 29.56 -14.70 -20.25
CA VAL A 423 30.84 -15.38 -19.96
C VAL A 423 31.43 -16.09 -21.19
N LYS A 424 30.61 -16.50 -22.16
CA LYS A 424 31.04 -17.27 -23.34
C LYS A 424 32.19 -16.61 -24.11
N ASP A 425 32.17 -15.29 -24.25
CA ASP A 425 33.10 -14.52 -25.07
C ASP A 425 34.30 -13.97 -24.26
N ASP A 426 34.49 -14.41 -23.00
CA ASP A 426 35.67 -14.09 -22.18
C ASP A 426 36.60 -15.30 -22.04
N ASP A 427 37.77 -15.21 -22.67
CA ASP A 427 38.82 -16.24 -22.67
C ASP A 427 40.01 -15.89 -21.75
N ARG A 428 39.83 -14.96 -20.80
CA ARG A 428 40.91 -14.44 -19.92
C ARG A 428 41.19 -15.28 -18.67
N GLY A 429 41.44 -16.57 -18.84
CA GLY A 429 42.05 -17.43 -17.81
C GLY A 429 41.46 -18.83 -17.70
N GLU A 430 42.22 -19.74 -17.10
CA GLU A 430 41.86 -21.16 -16.94
C GLU A 430 40.60 -21.33 -16.08
N VAL A 431 40.45 -20.55 -15.00
CA VAL A 431 39.22 -20.54 -14.17
C VAL A 431 37.96 -20.25 -15.01
N ALA A 432 38.08 -19.52 -16.13
CA ALA A 432 36.95 -19.26 -17.03
C ALA A 432 36.58 -20.46 -17.93
N SER A 433 37.39 -21.52 -18.07
CA SER A 433 36.88 -22.79 -18.63
C SER A 433 35.99 -23.51 -17.61
N ASP A 434 36.40 -23.56 -16.35
CA ASP A 434 35.72 -24.35 -15.32
C ASP A 434 34.32 -23.79 -15.00
N TYR A 435 34.20 -22.46 -14.90
CA TYR A 435 32.90 -21.79 -14.81
C TYR A 435 32.04 -22.01 -16.08
N ARG A 436 32.65 -22.10 -17.27
CA ARG A 436 31.93 -22.38 -18.52
C ARG A 436 31.45 -23.83 -18.60
N GLU A 437 32.19 -24.78 -18.04
CA GLU A 437 31.77 -26.18 -17.92
C GLU A 437 30.67 -26.35 -16.88
N GLY A 438 30.85 -25.82 -15.66
CA GLY A 438 29.84 -25.86 -14.60
C GLY A 438 28.49 -25.22 -14.97
N ILE A 439 28.48 -24.16 -15.79
CA ILE A 439 27.22 -23.59 -16.32
C ILE A 439 26.53 -24.57 -17.30
N ARG A 440 27.28 -25.25 -18.17
CA ARG A 440 26.73 -26.24 -19.11
C ARG A 440 26.18 -27.46 -18.37
N ASP A 441 26.90 -27.99 -17.39
CA ASP A 441 26.47 -29.17 -16.65
C ASP A 441 25.18 -28.91 -15.86
N ASN A 442 25.07 -27.72 -15.25
CA ASN A 442 23.82 -27.28 -14.62
C ASN A 442 22.68 -27.10 -15.65
N GLN A 443 22.95 -26.54 -16.84
CA GLN A 443 21.96 -26.48 -17.92
C GLN A 443 21.51 -27.88 -18.38
N VAL A 444 22.43 -28.83 -18.55
CA VAL A 444 22.12 -30.22 -18.93
C VAL A 444 21.32 -30.93 -17.84
N LEU A 445 21.70 -30.76 -16.57
CA LEU A 445 20.99 -31.32 -15.43
C LEU A 445 19.56 -30.78 -15.33
N LEU A 446 19.38 -29.45 -15.40
CA LEU A 446 18.06 -28.81 -15.43
C LEU A 446 17.22 -29.31 -16.61
N LEU A 447 17.77 -29.31 -17.83
CA LEU A 447 17.08 -29.76 -19.03
C LEU A 447 16.66 -31.24 -18.92
N SER A 448 17.50 -32.10 -18.35
CA SER A 448 17.17 -33.51 -18.11
C SER A 448 16.00 -33.68 -17.12
N ARG A 449 15.94 -32.84 -16.07
CA ARG A 449 14.87 -32.84 -15.07
C ARG A 449 13.57 -32.26 -15.63
N ILE A 450 13.63 -31.14 -16.36
CA ILE A 450 12.46 -30.54 -17.02
C ILE A 450 11.87 -31.52 -18.05
N ARG A 451 12.69 -32.21 -18.85
CA ARG A 451 12.20 -33.26 -19.78
C ARG A 451 11.57 -34.46 -19.07
N LYS A 452 12.04 -34.84 -17.88
CA LYS A 452 11.43 -35.89 -17.05
C LYS A 452 10.07 -35.47 -16.45
N LEU A 453 9.89 -34.20 -16.11
CA LEU A 453 8.66 -33.69 -15.49
C LEU A 453 7.59 -33.27 -16.52
N ALA A 454 7.99 -32.59 -17.60
CA ALA A 454 7.06 -32.03 -18.59
C ALA A 454 6.83 -32.93 -19.82
N GLY A 455 7.67 -33.94 -20.03
CA GLY A 455 7.81 -34.63 -21.32
C GLY A 455 8.71 -33.87 -22.28
N ALA A 456 9.38 -34.59 -23.20
CA ALA A 456 10.46 -34.04 -24.03
C ALA A 456 10.01 -32.85 -24.90
N ASP A 457 8.92 -32.99 -25.66
CA ASP A 457 8.46 -31.97 -26.61
C ASP A 457 7.95 -30.71 -25.91
N ARG A 458 7.23 -30.87 -24.79
CA ARG A 458 6.69 -29.76 -24.00
C ARG A 458 7.80 -29.00 -23.27
N ALA A 459 8.78 -29.71 -22.70
CA ALA A 459 9.98 -29.09 -22.12
C ALA A 459 10.71 -28.21 -23.14
N ASP A 460 10.98 -28.76 -24.32
CA ASP A 460 11.64 -28.06 -25.42
C ASP A 460 10.85 -26.83 -25.89
N GLN A 461 9.52 -26.92 -25.97
CA GLN A 461 8.65 -25.78 -26.32
C GLN A 461 8.68 -24.67 -25.26
N LEU A 462 8.56 -25.02 -23.97
CA LEU A 462 8.61 -24.06 -22.86
C LEU A 462 9.95 -23.33 -22.80
N ILE A 463 11.07 -24.06 -22.90
CA ILE A 463 12.41 -23.47 -22.93
C ILE A 463 12.58 -22.56 -24.16
N LYS A 464 12.17 -23.00 -25.36
CA LYS A 464 12.23 -22.18 -26.59
C LYS A 464 11.35 -20.91 -26.50
N LYS A 465 10.21 -20.96 -25.79
CA LYS A 465 9.37 -19.79 -25.51
C LYS A 465 10.05 -18.83 -24.55
N ALA A 466 10.48 -19.31 -23.38
CA ALA A 466 11.06 -18.47 -22.33
C ALA A 466 12.37 -17.80 -22.77
N ILE A 467 13.25 -18.51 -23.50
CA ILE A 467 14.46 -17.93 -24.11
C ILE A 467 14.09 -16.83 -25.11
N ARG A 468 13.08 -17.04 -25.96
CA ARG A 468 12.62 -16.05 -26.96
C ARG A 468 12.06 -14.80 -26.28
N GLU A 469 11.33 -14.94 -25.18
CA GLU A 469 10.78 -13.83 -24.41
C GLU A 469 11.86 -13.06 -23.65
N SER A 470 12.82 -13.75 -23.02
CA SER A 470 14.01 -13.13 -22.41
C SER A 470 14.84 -12.34 -23.43
N ARG A 471 15.14 -12.94 -24.59
CA ARG A 471 15.88 -12.27 -25.67
C ARG A 471 15.10 -11.13 -26.33
N ARG A 472 13.76 -11.10 -26.23
CA ARG A 472 12.92 -9.96 -26.64
C ARG A 472 12.90 -8.82 -25.61
N LYS A 473 13.17 -9.10 -24.33
CA LYS A 473 13.29 -8.09 -23.26
C LYS A 473 14.66 -7.37 -23.24
N ARG A 474 15.74 -7.99 -23.77
CA ARG A 474 17.04 -7.29 -23.96
C ARG A 474 16.97 -6.32 -25.17
N PRO A 475 17.40 -5.05 -25.03
CA PRO A 475 17.57 -4.17 -26.19
C PRO A 475 18.73 -4.65 -27.08
N LYS A 476 18.62 -4.47 -28.40
CA LYS A 476 19.69 -4.83 -29.35
C LYS A 476 20.96 -4.02 -29.08
N LYS A 477 22.11 -4.69 -28.97
CA LYS A 477 23.44 -4.04 -29.06
C LYS A 477 23.54 -3.25 -30.38
N ARG A 478 24.12 -2.04 -30.34
CA ARG A 478 24.53 -1.29 -31.54
C ARG A 478 25.81 -1.90 -32.13
N ASN A 479 26.02 -1.73 -33.44
CA ASN A 479 27.18 -2.29 -34.15
C ASN A 479 28.49 -1.60 -33.74
N ALA A 480 29.58 -2.37 -33.62
CA ALA A 480 30.85 -1.94 -33.03
C ALA A 480 31.80 -1.22 -34.02
N ALA A 481 31.29 -0.27 -34.80
CA ALA A 481 32.04 0.38 -35.90
C ALA A 481 32.42 1.86 -35.67
N GLU A 482 31.91 2.51 -34.62
CA GLU A 482 32.05 3.97 -34.45
C GLU A 482 32.31 4.39 -32.99
N VAL A 483 33.46 3.98 -32.43
CA VAL A 483 34.03 4.57 -31.20
C VAL A 483 35.55 4.68 -31.31
N ARG A 484 36.06 5.92 -31.29
CA ARG A 484 37.42 6.26 -30.85
C ARG A 484 37.37 7.55 -30.01
N PRO A 485 38.32 7.75 -29.08
CA PRO A 485 37.91 7.71 -27.67
C PRO A 485 37.82 9.09 -27.02
N ARG A 486 37.07 9.14 -25.91
CA ARG A 486 37.20 10.16 -24.88
C ARG A 486 37.14 9.48 -23.52
N GLY A 487 38.06 9.84 -22.63
CA GLY A 487 38.26 9.12 -21.36
C GLY A 487 37.06 9.23 -20.43
N VAL A 488 36.64 8.08 -19.91
CA VAL A 488 35.78 7.93 -18.73
C VAL A 488 36.46 6.86 -17.89
N GLU A 489 36.81 7.18 -16.65
CA GLU A 489 37.42 6.21 -15.74
C GLU A 489 36.37 5.23 -15.25
N VAL A 490 36.78 3.98 -15.07
CA VAL A 490 35.92 2.87 -14.62
C VAL A 490 36.43 2.40 -13.27
N PRO A 491 35.62 2.44 -12.20
CA PRO A 491 35.98 1.79 -10.94
C PRO A 491 36.14 0.29 -11.16
N SER A 492 37.36 -0.21 -11.06
CA SER A 492 37.66 -1.64 -11.07
C SER A 492 37.26 -2.27 -9.74
N VAL A 493 36.40 -3.28 -9.77
CA VAL A 493 36.30 -4.25 -8.68
C VAL A 493 37.07 -5.49 -9.10
N GLN A 494 38.29 -5.64 -8.59
CA GLN A 494 39.00 -6.91 -8.67
C GLN A 494 38.41 -7.87 -7.64
N ALA A 495 38.01 -9.06 -8.08
CA ALA A 495 37.65 -10.14 -7.18
C ALA A 495 38.93 -10.80 -6.65
N SER A 496 39.45 -10.28 -5.54
CA SER A 496 40.42 -11.02 -4.71
C SER A 496 39.64 -11.92 -3.75
N ALA A 497 39.88 -13.22 -3.80
CA ALA A 497 39.21 -14.18 -2.94
C ALA A 497 39.93 -14.32 -1.60
N GLU A 498 39.20 -14.15 -0.51
CA GLU A 498 39.51 -14.71 0.82
C GLU A 498 38.17 -15.11 1.50
N PRO A 499 38.18 -15.90 2.58
CA PRO A 499 37.22 -17.00 2.73
C PRO A 499 35.80 -16.59 3.15
N ALA A 500 34.89 -17.56 3.00
CA ALA A 500 33.49 -17.43 3.38
C ALA A 500 33.33 -17.14 4.88
N ALA A 501 33.13 -15.86 5.21
CA ALA A 501 32.48 -15.47 6.44
C ALA A 501 31.05 -16.01 6.42
N THR A 502 30.72 -16.86 7.39
CA THR A 502 29.39 -17.46 7.55
C THR A 502 28.31 -16.38 7.58
N LEU A 503 27.14 -16.65 6.98
CA LEU A 503 25.92 -15.93 7.34
C LEU A 503 25.56 -16.28 8.79
N VAL A 504 26.17 -15.54 9.72
CA VAL A 504 25.76 -15.50 11.12
C VAL A 504 24.40 -14.83 11.14
N GLU A 505 23.37 -15.59 11.49
CA GLU A 505 22.12 -15.02 11.98
C GLU A 505 22.45 -14.01 13.08
N PRO A 506 21.91 -12.78 13.06
CA PRO A 506 22.05 -11.89 14.19
C PRO A 506 21.32 -12.51 15.38
N THR A 507 22.05 -13.23 16.23
CA THR A 507 21.59 -13.72 17.52
C THR A 507 20.92 -12.55 18.25
N PRO A 508 19.70 -12.72 18.82
CA PRO A 508 18.91 -11.62 19.40
C PRO A 508 19.49 -11.15 20.74
N ALA A 509 20.67 -10.53 20.68
CA ALA A 509 21.58 -10.33 21.80
C ALA A 509 22.35 -8.99 21.72
N THR A 510 21.79 -7.98 21.02
CA THR A 510 22.33 -6.59 21.08
C THR A 510 21.26 -5.49 20.89
N GLU A 511 19.98 -5.81 21.10
CA GLU A 511 18.88 -4.83 21.30
C GLU A 511 18.24 -5.00 22.70
N ALA A 512 19.03 -5.49 23.66
CA ALA A 512 18.58 -5.86 25.01
C ALA A 512 18.80 -4.77 26.09
N GLU A 513 19.34 -3.61 25.72
CA GLU A 513 19.68 -2.50 26.64
C GLU A 513 18.87 -1.22 26.35
N GLU A 514 17.54 -1.35 26.26
CA GLU A 514 16.65 -0.25 26.67
C GLU A 514 16.20 -0.51 28.13
N TRP A 515 15.88 0.56 28.87
CA TRP A 515 15.45 0.55 30.29
C TRP A 515 16.51 0.49 31.42
N GLN A 516 17.77 0.89 31.20
CA GLN A 516 18.55 1.59 32.24
C GLN A 516 19.78 2.34 31.71
N SER A 517 20.17 3.42 32.42
CA SER A 517 21.41 4.20 32.24
C SER A 517 21.70 4.75 30.83
N GLN A 518 21.07 5.88 30.48
CA GLN A 518 21.43 6.65 29.27
C GLN A 518 22.92 7.02 29.28
N SER A 519 23.68 6.51 28.32
CA SER A 519 25.09 6.86 28.15
C SER A 519 25.23 8.30 27.61
N SER A 520 26.28 9.01 28.00
CA SER A 520 26.54 10.37 27.50
C SER A 520 26.71 10.41 25.97
N ALA A 521 27.23 9.34 25.37
CA ALA A 521 27.31 9.16 23.92
C ALA A 521 25.95 8.95 23.23
N GLU A 522 24.97 8.43 23.96
CA GLU A 522 23.59 8.24 23.47
C GLU A 522 22.82 9.56 23.50
N ILE A 523 23.02 10.36 24.56
CA ILE A 523 22.45 11.71 24.71
C ILE A 523 22.97 12.63 23.60
N THR A 524 24.28 12.66 23.34
CA THR A 524 24.84 13.47 22.23
C THR A 524 24.37 12.98 20.87
N ARG A 525 24.23 11.66 20.65
CA ARG A 525 23.63 11.11 19.43
C ARG A 525 22.18 11.56 19.23
N LYS A 526 21.35 11.51 20.27
CA LYS A 526 19.94 11.95 20.23
C LYS A 526 19.81 13.46 20.01
N LEU A 527 20.72 14.27 20.54
CA LEU A 527 20.77 15.72 20.31
C LEU A 527 21.10 16.07 18.85
N PHE A 528 22.07 15.40 18.23
CA PHE A 528 22.54 15.71 16.85
C PHE A 528 21.91 14.83 15.75
N THR A 529 21.07 13.87 16.08
CA THR A 529 20.34 13.04 15.10
C THR A 529 19.01 12.59 15.71
N PRO A 530 17.87 13.25 15.38
CA PRO A 530 16.56 12.96 15.98
C PRO A 530 15.90 11.71 15.37
N MET A 531 16.68 10.67 15.10
CA MET A 531 16.20 9.41 14.53
C MET A 531 15.68 8.50 15.65
N PRO A 532 14.37 8.15 15.67
CA PRO A 532 13.83 7.20 16.64
C PRO A 532 14.28 5.77 16.32
N SER A 533 13.96 4.81 17.20
CA SER A 533 14.21 3.39 16.92
C SER A 533 13.42 2.92 15.69
N ASN A 534 13.94 1.91 14.98
CA ASN A 534 13.33 1.41 13.74
C ASN A 534 11.85 1.01 13.92
N ARG A 535 11.50 0.48 15.10
CA ARG A 535 10.14 0.09 15.47
C ARG A 535 9.19 1.27 15.58
N VAL A 536 9.56 2.30 16.34
CA VAL A 536 8.81 3.56 16.44
C VAL A 536 8.65 4.19 15.06
N LEU A 537 9.73 4.22 14.26
CA LEU A 537 9.69 4.74 12.90
C LEU A 537 8.69 3.99 12.01
N THR A 538 8.67 2.65 12.02
CA THR A 538 7.72 1.85 11.23
C THR A 538 6.28 2.00 11.72
N HIS A 539 6.07 2.18 13.03
CA HIS A 539 4.75 2.35 13.64
C HIS A 539 4.15 3.72 13.30
N GLU A 540 4.91 4.80 13.56
CA GLU A 540 4.51 6.16 13.23
C GLU A 540 4.16 6.29 11.74
N LEU A 541 5.01 5.76 10.86
CA LEU A 541 4.83 5.84 9.41
C LEU A 541 3.69 4.95 8.89
N ALA A 542 3.33 3.89 9.62
CA ALA A 542 2.17 3.07 9.33
C ALA A 542 0.86 3.77 9.76
N ILE A 543 0.88 4.63 10.78
CA ILE A 543 -0.26 5.45 11.21
C ILE A 543 -0.39 6.69 10.30
N ASP A 544 0.66 7.52 10.24
CA ASP A 544 0.75 8.72 9.41
C ASP A 544 1.78 8.53 8.28
N LYS A 545 1.28 8.47 7.04
CA LYS A 545 2.11 8.27 5.84
C LYS A 545 2.96 9.49 5.48
N ASP A 546 2.58 10.66 5.99
CA ASP A 546 3.30 11.93 5.81
C ASP A 546 4.22 12.25 7.01
N TYR A 547 4.38 11.31 7.95
CA TYR A 547 5.19 11.46 9.17
C TYR A 547 6.62 11.94 8.86
N LYS A 548 7.04 12.99 9.56
CA LYS A 548 8.36 13.63 9.42
C LYS A 548 8.99 13.80 10.79
N LEU A 549 10.29 13.53 10.86
CA LEU A 549 11.12 13.80 12.03
C LEU A 549 11.09 15.30 12.32
N THR A 550 10.58 15.66 13.50
CA THR A 550 10.54 17.03 14.00
C THR A 550 11.75 17.30 14.91
N ASP A 551 12.21 18.55 14.90
CA ASP A 551 13.44 18.95 15.57
C ASP A 551 13.17 19.29 17.06
N THR A 552 12.77 18.27 17.84
CA THR A 552 12.39 18.42 19.25
C THR A 552 13.51 18.97 20.13
N SER A 553 14.77 18.81 19.70
CA SER A 553 15.96 19.28 20.40
C SER A 553 16.51 20.60 19.85
N ALA A 554 15.79 21.32 18.98
CA ALA A 554 16.26 22.55 18.35
C ALA A 554 16.73 23.62 19.37
N ALA A 555 15.94 23.89 20.41
CA ALA A 555 16.32 24.85 21.46
C ALA A 555 17.59 24.40 22.21
N LEU A 556 17.65 23.12 22.60
CA LEU A 556 18.81 22.54 23.30
C LEU A 556 20.08 22.58 22.43
N ARG A 557 19.97 22.38 21.12
CA ARG A 557 21.07 22.57 20.17
C ARG A 557 21.44 24.05 19.99
N GLU A 558 20.48 24.98 19.99
CA GLU A 558 20.80 26.42 19.92
C GLU A 558 21.58 26.88 21.16
N ASP A 559 21.20 26.42 22.36
CA ASP A 559 21.93 26.70 23.61
C ASP A 559 23.31 26.01 23.64
N LEU A 560 23.39 24.75 23.19
CA LEU A 560 24.66 24.02 23.06
C LEU A 560 25.59 24.69 22.05
N TYR A 561 25.10 25.09 20.88
CA TYR A 561 25.89 25.81 19.88
C TYR A 561 26.30 27.21 20.39
N ARG A 562 25.45 27.90 21.16
CA ARG A 562 25.81 29.18 21.80
C ARG A 562 26.95 28.98 22.83
N SER A 563 26.90 27.90 23.61
CA SER A 563 27.97 27.51 24.53
C SER A 563 29.27 27.15 23.80
N ILE A 564 29.19 26.38 22.71
CA ILE A 564 30.32 26.05 21.84
C ILE A 564 30.95 27.32 21.24
N CYS A 565 30.14 28.26 20.73
CA CYS A 565 30.64 29.52 20.19
C CYS A 565 31.33 30.40 21.26
N ALA A 566 30.84 30.41 22.50
CA ALA A 566 31.50 31.10 23.60
C ALA A 566 32.85 30.45 23.98
N SER A 567 32.92 29.12 24.02
CA SER A 567 34.17 28.38 24.27
C SER A 567 35.16 28.53 23.10
N MET A 568 34.69 28.48 21.86
CA MET A 568 35.49 28.75 20.66
C MET A 568 36.10 30.15 20.72
N LYS A 569 35.33 31.19 21.09
CA LYS A 569 35.85 32.56 21.25
C LYS A 569 37.00 32.61 22.26
N GLN A 570 36.84 32.00 23.43
CA GLN A 570 37.89 31.92 24.45
C GLN A 570 39.14 31.18 23.95
N CYS A 571 38.99 30.07 23.21
CA CYS A 571 40.13 29.36 22.64
C CYS A 571 40.83 30.14 21.52
N PHE A 572 40.11 30.94 20.73
CA PHE A 572 40.71 31.86 19.76
C PHE A 572 41.46 33.01 20.44
N GLU A 573 40.91 33.59 21.52
CA GLU A 573 41.58 34.58 22.37
C GLU A 573 42.83 34.01 23.06
N ALA A 574 42.85 32.71 23.37
CA ALA A 574 44.01 31.98 23.90
C ALA A 574 45.00 31.47 22.82
N GLY A 575 44.69 31.59 21.53
CA GLY A 575 45.55 31.14 20.42
C GLY A 575 45.38 29.69 19.96
N GLU A 576 44.47 28.92 20.55
CA GLU A 576 44.21 27.50 20.24
C GLU A 576 43.04 27.27 19.25
N GLY A 577 42.67 28.29 18.48
CA GLY A 577 41.53 28.24 17.53
C GLY A 577 41.65 27.24 16.36
N SER A 578 42.83 26.68 16.14
CA SER A 578 43.10 25.70 15.08
C SER A 578 42.34 24.38 15.29
N LEU A 579 42.25 23.89 16.53
CA LEU A 579 41.53 22.65 16.87
C LEU A 579 40.03 22.78 16.61
N TRP A 580 39.41 23.88 17.04
CA TRP A 580 38.00 24.17 16.80
C TRP A 580 37.66 24.26 15.31
N THR A 581 38.54 24.86 14.51
CA THR A 581 38.36 24.98 13.06
C THR A 581 38.37 23.61 12.38
N LEU A 582 39.26 22.72 12.81
CA LEU A 582 39.32 21.34 12.32
C LEU A 582 38.05 20.56 12.69
N SER A 583 37.63 20.58 13.95
CA SER A 583 36.41 19.88 14.41
C SER A 583 35.13 20.42 13.76
N ALA A 584 35.05 21.72 13.50
CA ALA A 584 33.91 22.32 12.79
C ALA A 584 33.89 21.92 11.30
N ALA A 585 35.05 21.91 10.64
CA ALA A 585 35.18 21.43 9.26
C ALA A 585 34.85 19.94 9.14
N GLU A 586 35.28 19.12 10.10
CA GLU A 586 34.94 17.69 10.19
C GLU A 586 33.43 17.46 10.34
N ASN A 587 32.77 18.15 11.28
CA ASN A 587 31.33 18.02 11.49
C ASN A 587 30.50 18.43 10.25
N VAL A 588 30.92 19.49 9.56
CA VAL A 588 30.33 19.93 8.29
C VAL A 588 30.56 18.91 7.18
N ARG A 589 31.81 18.44 7.01
CA ARG A 589 32.19 17.43 6.01
C ARG A 589 31.40 16.15 6.18
N GLU A 590 31.34 15.61 7.39
CA GLU A 590 30.66 14.36 7.72
C GLU A 590 29.15 14.44 7.40
N LYS A 591 28.49 15.53 7.79
CA LYS A 591 27.06 15.76 7.52
C LYS A 591 26.78 15.93 6.02
N LEU A 592 27.60 16.70 5.30
CA LEU A 592 27.43 16.87 3.85
C LEU A 592 27.71 15.59 3.05
N LEU A 593 28.75 14.82 3.42
CA LEU A 593 29.03 13.54 2.75
C LEU A 593 27.97 12.48 3.07
N ARG A 594 27.36 12.48 4.27
CA ARG A 594 26.21 11.63 4.63
C ARG A 594 24.98 11.90 3.74
N MET A 595 24.80 13.13 3.25
CA MET A 595 23.72 13.50 2.31
C MET A 595 23.99 13.06 0.86
N LEU A 596 25.18 12.54 0.54
CA LEU A 596 25.63 12.31 -0.83
C LEU A 596 26.04 10.86 -1.07
N LYS A 597 25.59 10.31 -2.21
CA LYS A 597 26.03 8.97 -2.63
C LYS A 597 27.50 9.01 -3.06
N PRO A 598 28.35 8.07 -2.60
CA PRO A 598 29.71 7.91 -3.10
C PRO A 598 29.75 7.80 -4.62
N GLY A 599 30.72 8.48 -5.26
CA GLY A 599 30.84 8.54 -6.73
C GLY A 599 30.05 9.66 -7.41
N ASN A 600 29.31 10.49 -6.67
CA ASN A 600 28.80 11.77 -7.20
C ASN A 600 29.97 12.80 -7.30
N SER A 601 30.03 13.61 -8.36
CA SER A 601 31.05 14.67 -8.49
C SER A 601 30.96 15.76 -7.42
N MET A 602 29.80 15.93 -6.77
CA MET A 602 29.68 16.75 -5.56
C MET A 602 30.30 16.09 -4.32
N TYR A 603 30.28 14.75 -4.24
CA TYR A 603 30.90 13.99 -3.14
C TYR A 603 32.43 14.08 -3.21
N THR A 604 33.00 13.91 -4.41
CA THR A 604 34.45 14.04 -4.62
C THR A 604 34.90 15.48 -4.35
N LEU A 605 34.22 16.48 -4.94
CA LEU A 605 34.51 17.90 -4.72
C LEU A 605 34.54 18.26 -3.21
N ILE A 606 33.54 17.84 -2.43
CA ILE A 606 33.46 18.15 -1.00
C ILE A 606 34.54 17.40 -0.21
N SER A 607 34.88 16.16 -0.57
CA SER A 607 35.96 15.43 0.11
C SER A 607 37.36 15.91 -0.29
N GLU A 608 37.53 16.54 -1.46
CA GLU A 608 38.79 17.12 -1.93
C GLU A 608 39.04 18.51 -1.32
N THR A 609 38.01 19.36 -1.20
CA THR A 609 38.16 20.71 -0.63
C THR A 609 38.07 20.75 0.90
N LEU A 610 37.35 19.82 1.52
CA LEU A 610 37.29 19.64 2.98
C LEU A 610 38.15 18.44 3.42
N ASP A 611 39.35 18.30 2.86
CA ASP A 611 40.34 17.35 3.38
C ASP A 611 40.90 17.84 4.73
N LEU A 612 40.71 17.01 5.76
CA LEU A 612 41.08 17.30 7.14
C LEU A 612 42.60 17.42 7.31
N GLU A 613 43.42 16.67 6.56
CA GLU A 613 44.87 16.83 6.65
C GLU A 613 45.34 18.16 6.06
N SER A 614 44.76 18.58 4.93
CA SER A 614 45.06 19.87 4.31
C SER A 614 44.65 21.04 5.22
N ILE A 615 43.49 20.94 5.88
CA ILE A 615 43.00 21.95 6.83
C ILE A 615 43.90 21.99 8.06
N ALA A 616 44.21 20.84 8.67
CA ALA A 616 45.13 20.78 9.81
C ALA A 616 46.49 21.41 9.50
N ARG A 617 47.07 21.11 8.32
CA ARG A 617 48.34 21.71 7.85
C ARG A 617 48.22 23.22 7.61
N GLN A 618 47.11 23.70 7.02
CA GLN A 618 46.88 25.14 6.80
C GLN A 618 46.65 25.91 8.10
N CYS A 619 45.96 25.31 9.09
CA CYS A 619 45.77 25.89 10.42
C CYS A 619 47.07 25.91 11.23
N GLN A 620 47.89 24.86 11.18
CA GLN A 620 49.22 24.83 11.81
C GLN A 620 50.18 25.88 11.20
N ALA A 621 50.06 26.17 9.91
CA ALA A 621 50.84 27.20 9.23
C ALA A 621 50.27 28.63 9.41
N GLY A 622 49.04 28.78 9.93
CA GLY A 622 48.35 30.08 10.03
C GLY A 622 47.85 30.65 8.70
N ILE A 623 47.70 29.82 7.65
CA ILE A 623 47.39 30.24 6.27
C ILE A 623 45.91 29.96 5.89
N PHE A 624 45.14 29.27 6.75
CA PHE A 624 43.74 28.92 6.47
C PHE A 624 42.83 30.14 6.26
N SER A 625 42.10 30.17 5.14
CA SER A 625 41.21 31.29 4.78
C SER A 625 39.74 30.97 5.10
N TYR A 626 39.24 31.56 6.19
CA TYR A 626 37.83 31.43 6.60
C TYR A 626 36.86 31.99 5.54
N ASP A 627 37.18 33.12 4.91
CA ASP A 627 36.36 33.67 3.82
C ASP A 627 36.29 32.72 2.63
N GLY A 628 37.41 32.11 2.21
CA GLY A 628 37.43 31.11 1.14
C GLY A 628 36.59 29.86 1.47
N PHE A 629 36.59 29.43 2.73
CA PHE A 629 35.70 28.37 3.22
C PHE A 629 34.22 28.79 3.18
N PHE A 630 33.87 29.98 3.66
CA PHE A 630 32.49 30.47 3.61
C PHE A 630 31.98 30.70 2.18
N ASP A 631 32.84 31.17 1.26
CA ASP A 631 32.50 31.30 -0.17
C ASP A 631 32.29 29.93 -0.83
N PHE A 632 33.13 28.94 -0.53
CA PHE A 632 32.93 27.56 -0.98
C PHE A 632 31.57 27.01 -0.50
N MET A 633 31.30 27.12 0.81
CA MET A 633 30.05 26.66 1.40
C MET A 633 28.83 27.39 0.82
N ALA A 634 28.93 28.71 0.60
CA ALA A 634 27.89 29.51 -0.04
C ALA A 634 27.67 29.17 -1.53
N ASN A 635 28.58 28.43 -2.17
CA ASN A 635 28.45 27.91 -3.53
C ASN A 635 28.08 26.40 -3.57
N VAL A 636 28.14 25.71 -2.44
CA VAL A 636 27.75 24.29 -2.28
C VAL A 636 26.33 24.16 -1.75
N LEU A 637 25.98 24.86 -0.66
CA LEU A 637 24.68 24.73 0.00
C LEU A 637 23.51 24.81 -0.99
N PRO A 638 23.36 25.83 -1.86
CA PRO A 638 22.20 25.94 -2.76
C PRO A 638 22.03 24.78 -3.76
N LYS A 639 23.03 23.90 -3.92
CA LYS A 639 22.97 22.71 -4.81
C LYS A 639 22.53 21.43 -4.09
N LEU A 640 22.48 21.44 -2.75
CA LEU A 640 22.15 20.29 -1.91
C LEU A 640 20.75 20.40 -1.27
N CYS A 641 20.08 21.53 -1.46
CA CYS A 641 18.84 21.87 -0.77
C CYS A 641 17.58 21.52 -1.57
N ALA A 642 16.46 21.39 -0.85
CA ALA A 642 15.15 21.23 -1.45
C ALA A 642 14.54 22.60 -1.83
N PRO A 643 13.83 22.73 -2.99
CA PRO A 643 13.37 24.02 -3.51
C PRO A 643 12.47 24.87 -2.59
N PHE A 644 11.90 24.29 -1.54
CA PHE A 644 11.08 25.03 -0.57
C PHE A 644 11.92 25.89 0.39
N ARG A 645 13.21 25.59 0.58
CA ARG A 645 14.12 26.37 1.44
C ARG A 645 14.96 27.40 0.68
N ASP A 646 14.92 27.46 -0.65
CA ASP A 646 15.81 28.31 -1.46
C ASP A 646 15.88 29.77 -0.97
N GLN A 647 14.80 30.30 -0.40
CA GLN A 647 14.74 31.63 0.23
C GLN A 647 15.56 31.73 1.54
N GLU A 648 15.46 30.74 2.42
CA GLU A 648 16.22 30.66 3.68
C GLU A 648 17.72 30.57 3.39
N ILE A 649 18.11 29.71 2.44
CA ILE A 649 19.52 29.54 2.05
C ILE A 649 20.04 30.73 1.26
N ALA A 650 19.22 31.40 0.42
CA ALA A 650 19.63 32.64 -0.24
C ALA A 650 19.93 33.76 0.76
N ALA A 651 19.12 33.90 1.82
CA ALA A 651 19.39 34.83 2.91
C ALA A 651 20.70 34.48 3.65
N LEU A 652 20.92 33.20 3.95
CA LEU A 652 22.15 32.72 4.59
C LEU A 652 23.39 32.91 3.73
N VAL A 653 23.32 32.61 2.43
CA VAL A 653 24.37 32.89 1.43
C VAL A 653 24.69 34.39 1.37
N GLY A 654 23.68 35.25 1.47
CA GLY A 654 23.86 36.69 1.62
C GLY A 654 24.67 37.05 2.88
N GLY A 655 24.30 36.51 4.04
CA GLY A 655 25.01 36.74 5.31
C GLY A 655 26.43 36.17 5.36
N LEU A 656 26.69 35.03 4.70
CA LEU A 656 28.05 34.48 4.57
C LEU A 656 28.94 35.36 3.69
N LYS A 657 28.41 35.89 2.58
CA LYS A 657 29.14 36.73 1.61
C LYS A 657 29.22 38.22 1.96
N GLN A 658 28.52 38.67 3.01
CA GLN A 658 28.68 40.02 3.55
C GLN A 658 30.05 40.16 4.26
N GLN A 659 30.77 41.23 3.95
CA GLN A 659 31.96 41.64 4.69
C GLN A 659 31.55 42.15 6.09
N PRO A 660 32.42 42.02 7.11
CA PRO A 660 32.11 42.48 8.46
C PRO A 660 31.86 44.00 8.48
N THR A 661 30.69 44.41 8.99
CA THR A 661 30.39 45.81 9.32
C THR A 661 31.14 46.21 10.58
N ALA A 662 31.84 47.35 10.54
CA ALA A 662 32.93 47.72 11.45
C ALA A 662 32.54 48.11 12.89
N GLU A 663 31.47 47.53 13.43
CA GLU A 663 30.93 47.81 14.78
C GLU A 663 31.02 46.59 15.72
N GLY A 664 31.50 45.45 15.24
CA GLY A 664 31.81 44.25 16.02
C GLY A 664 33.18 43.67 15.65
N GLY A 665 33.79 42.90 16.56
CA GLY A 665 35.10 42.29 16.31
C GLY A 665 35.05 41.26 15.17
N GLU A 666 36.12 41.20 14.37
CA GLU A 666 36.22 40.29 13.21
C GLU A 666 36.01 38.81 13.62
N LEU A 667 36.52 38.45 14.80
CA LEU A 667 36.33 37.12 15.42
C LEU A 667 34.86 36.82 15.71
N ASP A 668 34.09 37.77 16.24
CA ASP A 668 32.67 37.58 16.53
C ASP A 668 31.89 37.38 15.22
N ALA A 669 32.14 38.21 14.20
CA ALA A 669 31.50 38.07 12.89
C ALA A 669 31.80 36.71 12.22
N MET A 670 33.01 36.18 12.40
CA MET A 670 33.40 34.84 11.91
C MET A 670 32.67 33.72 12.66
N ILE A 671 32.61 33.79 14.00
CA ILE A 671 31.92 32.78 14.83
C ILE A 671 30.41 32.79 14.55
N ASP A 672 29.81 33.98 14.36
CA ASP A 672 28.40 34.14 13.99
C ASP A 672 28.08 33.52 12.62
N LYS A 673 28.98 33.66 11.63
CA LYS A 673 28.86 32.98 10.32
C LYS A 673 28.95 31.46 10.48
N LEU A 674 29.85 30.95 11.33
CA LEU A 674 29.99 29.52 11.57
C LEU A 674 28.77 28.92 12.31
N PHE A 675 28.21 29.61 13.31
CA PHE A 675 26.98 29.22 13.98
C PHE A 675 25.81 29.08 12.99
N LYS A 676 25.62 30.09 12.13
CA LYS A 676 24.59 30.09 11.08
C LYS A 676 24.81 28.93 10.10
N LEU A 677 26.07 28.66 9.73
CA LEU A 677 26.44 27.55 8.85
C LEU A 677 26.11 26.17 9.46
N LEU A 678 26.51 25.92 10.71
CA LEU A 678 26.25 24.66 11.41
C LEU A 678 24.74 24.39 11.55
N ARG A 679 23.97 25.42 11.94
CA ARG A 679 22.50 25.36 11.97
C ARG A 679 21.91 24.98 10.62
N ALA A 680 22.43 25.55 9.52
CA ALA A 680 21.95 25.23 8.17
C ALA A 680 22.26 23.78 7.78
N VAL A 681 23.48 23.30 8.04
CA VAL A 681 23.89 21.92 7.72
C VAL A 681 23.08 20.90 8.53
N ASP A 682 22.79 21.17 9.81
CA ASP A 682 21.86 20.36 10.62
C ASP A 682 20.47 20.29 9.99
N THR A 683 19.90 21.45 9.66
CA THR A 683 18.56 21.58 9.08
C THR A 683 18.44 20.81 7.76
N LEU A 684 19.48 20.86 6.92
CA LEU A 684 19.55 20.13 5.66
C LEU A 684 19.77 18.62 5.86
N SER A 685 20.49 18.21 6.91
CA SER A 685 20.59 16.79 7.27
C SER A 685 19.24 16.20 7.70
N LEU A 686 18.41 17.00 8.40
CA LEU A 686 17.03 16.65 8.78
C LEU A 686 16.08 16.61 7.56
N ASP A 687 16.22 17.54 6.62
CA ASP A 687 15.48 17.47 5.35
C ASP A 687 15.84 16.19 4.57
N TYR A 688 17.12 15.82 4.56
CA TYR A 688 17.62 14.64 3.85
C TYR A 688 17.17 13.33 4.50
N THR A 689 17.19 13.21 5.83
CA THR A 689 16.63 12.02 6.52
C THR A 689 15.12 11.93 6.30
N ASN A 690 14.38 13.04 6.31
CA ASN A 690 12.97 13.07 5.97
C ASN A 690 12.71 12.69 4.49
N PHE A 691 13.55 13.14 3.54
CA PHE A 691 13.47 12.71 2.14
C PHE A 691 13.75 11.22 1.96
N MET A 692 14.78 10.69 2.65
CA MET A 692 15.05 9.26 2.69
C MET A 692 13.84 8.48 3.25
N LEU A 693 13.28 8.94 4.37
CA LEU A 693 12.12 8.32 5.02
C LEU A 693 10.92 8.25 4.09
N MET A 694 10.56 9.37 3.45
CA MET A 694 9.51 9.42 2.43
C MET A 694 9.80 8.49 1.24
N SER A 695 11.05 8.33 0.81
CA SER A 695 11.41 7.42 -0.29
C SER A 695 11.28 5.93 0.09
N MET A 696 11.50 5.59 1.36
CA MET A 696 11.42 4.22 1.91
C MET A 696 10.04 3.88 2.50
N ALA A 697 9.17 4.87 2.71
CA ALA A 697 7.84 4.69 3.31
C ALA A 697 6.97 3.60 2.65
N PRO A 698 6.88 3.48 1.30
CA PRO A 698 6.06 2.45 0.67
C PRO A 698 6.51 1.02 0.98
N THR A 699 7.81 0.80 1.22
CA THR A 699 8.36 -0.49 1.67
C THR A 699 8.18 -0.70 3.18
N LEU A 700 8.49 0.32 3.99
CA LEU A 700 8.38 0.22 5.45
C LEU A 700 6.93 -0.03 5.91
N VAL A 701 5.96 0.71 5.37
CA VAL A 701 4.53 0.57 5.71
C VAL A 701 3.97 -0.80 5.32
N ARG A 702 4.49 -1.43 4.27
CA ARG A 702 4.10 -2.78 3.84
C ARG A 702 4.58 -3.86 4.82
N GLU A 703 5.73 -3.65 5.44
CA GLU A 703 6.39 -4.63 6.30
C GLU A 703 6.21 -4.35 7.81
N ALA A 704 5.69 -3.17 8.17
CA ALA A 704 5.49 -2.70 9.55
C ALA A 704 4.78 -3.73 10.45
N ALA A 705 3.60 -4.23 10.05
CA ALA A 705 2.85 -5.21 10.85
C ALA A 705 3.65 -6.50 11.10
N GLY A 706 4.34 -7.01 10.08
CA GLY A 706 5.21 -8.20 10.18
C GLY A 706 6.56 -7.94 10.84
N TYR A 707 6.95 -6.68 11.05
CA TYR A 707 8.09 -6.30 11.89
C TYR A 707 7.67 -6.19 13.36
N GLU A 708 6.57 -5.48 13.63
CA GLU A 708 6.00 -5.33 14.97
C GLU A 708 5.65 -6.68 15.59
N GLN A 709 5.05 -7.60 14.83
CA GLN A 709 4.77 -8.97 15.29
C GLN A 709 6.03 -9.70 15.77
N ARG A 710 7.17 -9.55 15.08
CA ARG A 710 8.43 -10.20 15.46
C ARG A 710 9.09 -9.50 16.65
N ALA A 711 9.06 -8.17 16.69
CA ALA A 711 9.58 -7.40 17.82
C ALA A 711 8.79 -7.69 19.11
N PHE A 712 7.46 -7.64 19.05
CA PHE A 712 6.59 -7.92 20.20
C PHE A 712 6.70 -9.39 20.66
N ALA A 713 6.84 -10.35 19.72
CA ALA A 713 7.13 -11.74 20.08
C ALA A 713 8.47 -11.88 20.82
N ALA A 714 9.56 -11.29 20.31
CA ALA A 714 10.87 -11.33 20.95
C ALA A 714 10.92 -10.60 22.31
N ASP A 715 10.10 -9.56 22.50
CA ASP A 715 9.91 -8.89 23.79
C ASP A 715 9.16 -9.75 24.81
N LEU A 716 8.18 -10.50 24.35
CA LEU A 716 7.38 -11.43 25.17
C LEU A 716 8.19 -12.69 25.54
N GLU A 717 8.96 -13.24 24.61
CA GLU A 717 9.89 -14.37 24.83
C GLU A 717 11.04 -13.99 25.77
N ALA A 718 11.59 -12.78 25.64
CA ALA A 718 12.59 -12.24 26.56
C ALA A 718 12.03 -11.82 27.93
N GLY A 719 10.71 -11.91 28.14
CA GLY A 719 10.05 -11.48 29.38
C GLY A 719 10.10 -9.97 29.66
N ARG A 720 10.52 -9.16 28.67
CA ARG A 720 10.57 -7.68 28.76
C ARG A 720 9.16 -7.08 28.73
N ILE A 721 8.20 -7.77 28.11
CA ILE A 721 6.78 -7.42 28.09
C ILE A 721 5.95 -8.59 28.66
N THR A 722 4.81 -8.28 29.28
CA THR A 722 3.77 -9.26 29.65
C THR A 722 2.44 -8.86 29.03
N LEU A 723 1.44 -9.76 29.01
CA LEU A 723 0.09 -9.44 28.49
C LEU A 723 -0.93 -9.13 29.59
N GLN A 724 -0.48 -8.83 30.82
CA GLN A 724 -1.36 -8.78 31.98
C GLN A 724 -2.27 -7.55 32.02
N ARG A 725 -1.84 -6.40 31.51
CA ARG A 725 -2.71 -5.22 31.43
C ARG A 725 -3.68 -5.38 30.27
N THR A 726 -3.23 -5.77 29.09
CA THR A 726 -4.09 -6.07 27.94
C THR A 726 -5.19 -7.08 28.29
N LYS A 727 -4.88 -8.16 29.03
CA LYS A 727 -5.86 -9.14 29.53
C LYS A 727 -6.85 -8.61 30.58
N ARG A 728 -6.50 -7.57 31.35
CA ARG A 728 -7.43 -6.90 32.29
C ARG A 728 -8.37 -5.95 31.55
N TRP A 729 -7.81 -5.09 30.70
CA TRP A 729 -8.56 -4.14 29.87
C TRP A 729 -9.58 -4.83 28.96
N TRP A 730 -9.20 -5.97 28.36
CA TRP A 730 -10.11 -6.73 27.51
C TRP A 730 -11.33 -7.26 28.29
N ARG A 731 -11.12 -7.87 29.46
CA ARG A 731 -12.22 -8.39 30.31
C ARG A 731 -13.15 -7.27 30.78
N ASP A 732 -12.61 -6.10 31.16
CA ASP A 732 -13.40 -4.95 31.62
C ASP A 732 -14.29 -4.38 30.50
N ALA A 733 -13.71 -4.12 29.32
CA ALA A 733 -14.47 -3.67 28.16
C ALA A 733 -15.50 -4.70 27.66
N GLN A 734 -15.17 -5.99 27.73
CA GLN A 734 -16.10 -7.09 27.41
C GLN A 734 -17.24 -7.19 28.42
N GLY A 735 -16.99 -7.01 29.72
CA GLY A 735 -18.01 -6.95 30.76
C GLY A 735 -18.94 -5.74 30.60
N HIS A 736 -18.38 -4.57 30.27
CA HIS A 736 -19.16 -3.38 29.95
C HIS A 736 -20.05 -3.57 28.71
N LEU A 737 -19.54 -4.16 27.62
CA LEU A 737 -20.36 -4.44 26.43
C LEU A 737 -21.40 -5.55 26.67
N SER A 738 -21.09 -6.55 27.51
CA SER A 738 -22.02 -7.62 27.85
C SER A 738 -23.20 -7.10 28.69
N THR A 739 -22.93 -6.25 29.69
CA THR A 739 -24.00 -5.58 30.46
C THR A 739 -24.80 -4.59 29.60
N GLU A 740 -24.19 -3.96 28.59
CA GLU A 740 -24.90 -3.15 27.58
C GLU A 740 -25.73 -4.00 26.60
N ALA A 741 -25.46 -5.31 26.48
CA ALA A 741 -26.23 -6.25 25.67
C ALA A 741 -27.36 -6.91 26.47
N ASP A 742 -27.09 -7.41 27.68
CA ASP A 742 -28.11 -7.90 28.61
C ASP A 742 -29.17 -6.80 28.91
N GLY A 743 -28.76 -5.54 28.98
CA GLY A 743 -29.68 -4.39 29.10
C GLY A 743 -30.53 -4.07 27.85
N ARG A 744 -30.25 -4.70 26.71
CA ARG A 744 -31.05 -4.62 25.46
C ARG A 744 -31.94 -5.84 25.25
N ASP A 745 -31.58 -6.99 25.83
CA ASP A 745 -32.36 -8.23 25.82
C ASP A 745 -32.96 -8.54 27.21
N PRO A 746 -34.05 -7.87 27.60
CA PRO A 746 -34.77 -8.19 28.84
C PRO A 746 -35.49 -9.57 28.78
N GLY A 747 -35.41 -10.29 27.66
CA GLY A 747 -35.90 -11.66 27.52
C GLY A 747 -34.84 -12.73 27.87
N GLY A 748 -33.56 -12.37 27.98
CA GLY A 748 -32.47 -13.29 28.28
C GLY A 748 -32.24 -14.37 27.21
N VAL A 749 -32.66 -14.12 25.97
CA VAL A 749 -32.58 -15.04 24.83
C VAL A 749 -31.12 -15.19 24.33
N ARG A 750 -30.29 -14.17 24.54
CA ARG A 750 -28.83 -14.17 24.30
C ARG A 750 -28.44 -14.72 22.92
N LEU A 751 -29.01 -14.13 21.88
CA LEU A 751 -28.74 -14.51 20.49
C LEU A 751 -27.24 -14.31 20.16
N ALA A 752 -26.68 -15.19 19.33
CA ALA A 752 -25.29 -15.10 18.88
C ALA A 752 -24.94 -13.80 18.13
N ALA A 753 -25.96 -13.05 17.68
CA ALA A 753 -25.81 -11.72 17.07
C ALA A 753 -25.54 -10.59 18.09
N ASP A 754 -25.99 -10.76 19.33
CA ASP A 754 -25.84 -9.76 20.41
C ASP A 754 -24.54 -9.92 21.19
N ARG A 755 -23.82 -11.03 21.00
CA ARG A 755 -22.49 -11.25 21.56
C ARG A 755 -21.51 -10.18 21.04
N PRO A 756 -20.75 -9.49 21.90
CA PRO A 756 -19.85 -8.42 21.46
C PRO A 756 -18.70 -8.98 20.62
N LYS A 757 -18.69 -8.63 19.32
CA LYS A 757 -17.59 -8.94 18.39
C LYS A 757 -16.26 -8.40 18.93
N PRO A 758 -15.12 -9.11 18.74
CA PRO A 758 -13.83 -8.69 19.30
C PRO A 758 -13.38 -7.32 18.77
N GLU A 759 -13.65 -7.00 17.50
CA GLU A 759 -13.46 -5.64 16.94
C GLU A 759 -14.17 -4.53 17.73
N LYS A 760 -15.37 -4.81 18.28
CA LYS A 760 -16.15 -3.86 19.06
C LYS A 760 -15.64 -3.76 20.50
N VAL A 761 -15.17 -4.87 21.09
CA VAL A 761 -14.45 -4.87 22.37
C VAL A 761 -13.18 -4.03 22.25
N TYR A 762 -12.38 -4.24 21.20
CA TYR A 762 -11.18 -3.45 20.91
C TYR A 762 -11.51 -1.95 20.70
N ALA A 763 -12.50 -1.63 19.86
CA ALA A 763 -12.91 -0.24 19.65
C ALA A 763 -13.40 0.44 20.95
N ARG A 764 -13.97 -0.34 21.89
CA ARG A 764 -14.32 0.12 23.23
C ARG A 764 -13.08 0.34 24.10
N VAL A 765 -12.14 -0.61 24.15
CA VAL A 765 -10.84 -0.47 24.87
C VAL A 765 -10.11 0.81 24.44
N LEU A 766 -9.94 1.03 23.13
CA LEU A 766 -9.19 2.17 22.61
C LEU A 766 -9.87 3.52 22.93
N VAL A 767 -11.20 3.60 22.84
CA VAL A 767 -11.93 4.84 23.21
C VAL A 767 -11.93 5.08 24.71
N ASP A 768 -12.00 4.02 25.51
CA ASP A 768 -12.00 4.13 26.96
C ASP A 768 -10.62 4.56 27.49
N LEU A 769 -9.53 4.15 26.80
CA LEU A 769 -8.16 4.62 27.01
C LEU A 769 -7.93 6.06 26.53
N ALA A 770 -8.43 6.42 25.34
CA ALA A 770 -8.18 7.72 24.72
C ALA A 770 -9.08 8.86 25.23
N ILE A 771 -10.30 8.55 25.70
CA ILE A 771 -11.30 9.52 26.16
C ILE A 771 -11.67 9.22 27.61
N GLU A 772 -10.67 9.32 28.48
CA GLU A 772 -10.80 9.27 29.94
C GLU A 772 -10.51 10.64 30.58
N GLN A 773 -10.82 10.79 31.87
CA GLN A 773 -10.55 11.99 32.66
C GLN A 773 -9.36 11.71 33.58
N GLY A 774 -8.33 12.56 33.50
CA GLY A 774 -7.06 12.39 34.23
C GLY A 774 -5.85 12.10 33.32
N PRO A 775 -4.62 12.35 33.83
CA PRO A 775 -3.38 12.11 33.10
C PRO A 775 -3.21 10.62 32.77
N LEU A 776 -2.51 10.33 31.67
CA LEU A 776 -2.22 8.96 31.24
C LEU A 776 -0.94 8.47 31.91
N THR A 777 -1.05 7.53 32.85
CA THR A 777 0.11 6.88 33.47
C THR A 777 0.60 5.70 32.63
N MET A 778 1.93 5.54 32.53
CA MET A 778 2.55 4.43 31.78
C MET A 778 2.08 3.06 32.26
N ASP A 779 1.81 2.92 33.55
CA ASP A 779 1.31 1.69 34.17
C ASP A 779 -0.11 1.33 33.74
N ALA A 780 -0.95 2.30 33.37
CA ALA A 780 -2.33 2.04 32.98
C ALA A 780 -2.46 1.49 31.55
N VAL A 781 -1.52 1.80 30.65
CA VAL A 781 -1.65 1.48 29.21
C VAL A 781 -1.53 -0.03 28.95
N PRO A 782 -2.37 -0.63 28.07
CA PRO A 782 -2.17 -1.98 27.54
C PRO A 782 -0.80 -2.14 26.87
N GLU A 783 -0.16 -3.31 27.01
CA GLU A 783 1.22 -3.48 26.55
C GLU A 783 1.40 -3.39 25.03
N THR A 784 0.35 -3.65 24.27
CA THR A 784 0.30 -3.51 22.81
C THR A 784 0.33 -2.04 22.34
N LEU A 785 -0.20 -1.11 23.15
CA LEU A 785 -0.31 0.31 22.83
C LEU A 785 0.82 1.16 23.45
N HIS A 786 1.96 0.55 23.82
CA HIS A 786 3.08 1.24 24.47
C HIS A 786 3.77 2.28 23.58
N LEU A 787 3.64 2.16 22.25
CA LEU A 787 4.17 3.14 21.30
C LEU A 787 3.30 4.41 21.22
N ASP A 788 1.98 4.29 21.45
CA ASP A 788 1.01 5.36 21.26
C ASP A 788 0.76 6.24 22.50
N VAL A 789 1.49 6.06 23.61
CA VAL A 789 1.17 6.75 24.89
C VAL A 789 1.19 8.27 24.75
N ALA A 790 2.17 8.84 24.03
CA ALA A 790 2.23 10.28 23.79
C ALA A 790 1.01 10.78 22.98
N ARG A 791 0.62 10.03 21.94
CA ARG A 791 -0.54 10.31 21.08
C ARG A 791 -1.86 10.23 21.86
N LEU A 792 -2.01 9.20 22.70
CA LEU A 792 -3.18 8.99 23.56
C LEU A 792 -3.28 10.08 24.64
N ALA A 793 -2.16 10.52 25.21
CA ALA A 793 -2.13 11.65 26.14
C ALA A 793 -2.54 12.97 25.46
N GLU A 794 -2.11 13.21 24.22
CA GLU A 794 -2.56 14.37 23.45
C GLU A 794 -4.07 14.29 23.15
N ILE A 795 -4.58 13.11 22.74
CA ILE A 795 -6.02 12.92 22.47
C ILE A 795 -6.86 13.13 23.74
N ARG A 796 -6.39 12.73 24.93
CA ARG A 796 -7.04 13.08 26.21
C ARG A 796 -7.08 14.60 26.42
N ALA A 797 -5.96 15.30 26.20
CA ALA A 797 -5.89 16.76 26.33
C ALA A 797 -6.80 17.48 25.30
N GLN A 798 -6.87 16.99 24.06
CA GLN A 798 -7.79 17.46 23.03
C GLN A 798 -9.26 17.19 23.42
N ALA A 799 -9.60 16.02 23.98
CA ALA A 799 -10.94 15.70 24.44
C ALA A 799 -11.43 16.63 25.57
N VAL A 800 -10.55 16.95 26.53
CA VAL A 800 -10.81 17.97 27.56
C VAL A 800 -10.99 19.34 26.90
N ARG A 801 -10.12 19.75 25.97
CA ARG A 801 -10.20 21.05 25.27
C ARG A 801 -11.51 21.22 24.48
N VAL A 802 -11.91 20.22 23.70
CA VAL A 802 -13.19 20.16 22.99
C VAL A 802 -14.37 20.29 23.96
N THR A 803 -14.33 19.57 25.09
CA THR A 803 -15.40 19.58 26.09
C THR A 803 -15.54 20.94 26.78
N VAL A 804 -14.42 21.58 27.15
CA VAL A 804 -14.41 22.91 27.78
C VAL A 804 -14.91 23.97 26.80
N ILE A 805 -14.39 24.02 25.57
CA ILE A 805 -14.84 24.99 24.56
C ILE A 805 -16.32 24.77 24.24
N GLY A 806 -16.77 23.52 24.09
CA GLY A 806 -18.18 23.18 23.91
C GLY A 806 -19.06 23.67 25.06
N ALA A 807 -18.65 23.45 26.31
CA ALA A 807 -19.39 23.91 27.49
C ALA A 807 -19.50 25.44 27.55
N VAL A 808 -18.38 26.15 27.31
CA VAL A 808 -18.32 27.63 27.30
C VAL A 808 -19.22 28.22 26.21
N LEU A 809 -19.20 27.67 25.00
CA LEU A 809 -20.04 28.13 23.90
C LEU A 809 -21.53 27.79 24.13
N LEU A 810 -21.82 26.62 24.71
CA LEU A 810 -23.19 26.20 25.02
C LEU A 810 -23.81 27.04 26.14
N THR A 811 -23.08 27.33 27.23
CA THR A 811 -23.60 28.23 28.28
C THR A 811 -23.77 29.66 27.77
N ALA A 812 -22.82 30.19 26.99
CA ALA A 812 -22.94 31.52 26.39
C ALA A 812 -24.16 31.62 25.47
N LYS A 813 -24.37 30.67 24.54
CA LYS A 813 -25.55 30.62 23.65
C LYS A 813 -26.86 30.59 24.45
N ASN A 814 -26.95 29.71 25.46
CA ASN A 814 -28.15 29.52 26.28
C ASN A 814 -28.47 30.77 27.13
N LEU A 815 -27.48 31.33 27.82
CA LEU A 815 -27.65 32.53 28.67
C LEU A 815 -28.07 33.76 27.86
N LEU A 816 -27.61 33.87 26.61
CA LEU A 816 -27.91 34.99 25.71
C LEU A 816 -29.22 34.80 24.92
N LYS A 817 -29.93 33.67 25.09
CA LYS A 817 -31.17 33.32 24.38
C LYS A 817 -31.08 33.47 22.84
N ARG A 818 -29.89 33.26 22.28
CA ARG A 818 -29.66 33.31 20.82
C ARG A 818 -29.93 31.95 20.20
N ASP A 819 -30.16 31.91 18.89
CA ASP A 819 -30.29 30.67 18.15
C ASP A 819 -29.11 29.73 18.40
N VAL A 820 -29.38 28.56 19.00
CA VAL A 820 -28.37 27.52 19.26
C VAL A 820 -27.67 27.09 17.95
N ARG A 821 -28.40 27.19 16.83
CA ARG A 821 -27.96 26.91 15.46
C ARG A 821 -26.99 27.95 14.87
N ALA A 822 -26.83 29.12 15.49
CA ALA A 822 -25.86 30.11 15.03
C ALA A 822 -24.42 29.59 15.23
N GLN A 823 -23.63 29.53 14.15
CA GLN A 823 -22.30 28.92 14.17
C GLN A 823 -21.23 29.87 14.74
N TRP A 824 -20.71 29.56 15.93
CA TRP A 824 -19.71 30.39 16.64
C TRP A 824 -18.26 29.94 16.32
N LYS A 825 -18.00 29.60 15.05
CA LYS A 825 -16.73 29.01 14.60
C LYS A 825 -15.52 29.92 14.85
N ALA A 826 -15.65 31.23 14.67
CA ALA A 826 -14.57 32.19 14.87
C ALA A 826 -14.24 32.41 16.36
N GLN A 827 -15.24 32.32 17.24
CA GLN A 827 -15.05 32.31 18.70
C GLN A 827 -14.37 31.00 19.12
N ALA A 828 -14.86 29.86 18.60
CA ALA A 828 -14.31 28.54 18.89
C ALA A 828 -12.84 28.40 18.44
N SER A 829 -12.46 28.94 17.27
CA SER A 829 -11.06 28.90 16.80
C SER A 829 -10.14 29.78 17.65
N ARG A 830 -10.60 30.95 18.10
CA ARG A 830 -9.83 31.81 19.02
C ARG A 830 -9.65 31.16 20.40
N LEU A 831 -10.70 30.54 20.94
CA LEU A 831 -10.63 29.78 22.18
C LEU A 831 -9.71 28.55 22.05
N TRP A 832 -9.71 27.88 20.90
CA TRP A 832 -8.78 26.78 20.59
C TRP A 832 -7.33 27.26 20.56
N GLN A 833 -7.05 28.37 19.88
CA GLN A 833 -5.70 28.97 19.82
C GLN A 833 -5.20 29.34 21.22
N LEU A 834 -6.01 30.02 22.02
CA LEU A 834 -5.71 30.36 23.41
C LEU A 834 -5.40 29.10 24.24
N LEU A 835 -6.26 28.09 24.19
CA LEU A 835 -6.07 26.82 24.92
C LEU A 835 -5.03 25.87 24.32
N SER A 836 -4.40 26.24 23.19
CA SER A 836 -3.24 25.54 22.62
C SER A 836 -1.90 26.14 23.04
N ILE A 837 -1.92 27.32 23.66
CA ILE A 837 -0.73 28.07 24.11
C ILE A 837 -0.72 28.21 25.64
N GLU A 838 -1.86 28.58 26.24
CA GLU A 838 -2.00 28.76 27.69
C GLU A 838 -2.65 27.52 28.35
N ALA A 839 -2.19 27.19 29.56
CA ALA A 839 -2.77 26.12 30.37
C ALA A 839 -4.03 26.63 31.10
N TYR A 840 -4.96 25.74 31.45
CA TYR A 840 -6.24 26.13 32.07
C TYR A 840 -6.11 26.95 33.36
N GLY A 841 -5.02 26.76 34.11
CA GLY A 841 -4.72 27.46 35.36
C GLY A 841 -3.72 28.61 35.26
N SER A 842 -3.18 28.97 34.08
CA SER A 842 -2.10 29.97 34.02
C SER A 842 -2.58 31.40 34.31
N SER A 843 -1.87 32.08 35.22
CA SER A 843 -1.78 33.54 35.28
C SER A 843 -0.58 33.97 34.45
N SER A 844 -0.75 34.87 33.47
CA SER A 844 0.40 35.39 32.72
C SER A 844 1.15 36.43 33.55
N THR A 845 2.19 35.97 34.26
CA THR A 845 3.15 36.83 34.95
C THR A 845 4.19 37.35 33.96
N THR A 846 3.86 38.43 33.25
CA THR A 846 4.82 39.16 32.42
C THR A 846 5.95 39.71 33.32
N PRO A 847 7.23 39.71 32.89
CA PRO A 847 8.27 40.46 33.57
C PRO A 847 7.89 41.95 33.69
N PRO A 848 8.26 42.63 34.79
CA PRO A 848 7.73 43.96 35.11
C PRO A 848 8.46 45.09 34.34
N ASP A 849 8.17 45.21 33.04
CA ASP A 849 8.52 46.41 32.27
C ASP A 849 7.61 47.59 32.69
N ALA A 850 8.21 48.64 33.22
CA ALA A 850 7.51 49.68 33.96
C ALA A 850 6.78 50.70 33.09
N SER A 851 5.52 50.45 32.72
CA SER A 851 4.55 51.54 32.40
C SER A 851 3.06 51.15 32.37
N SER A 852 2.69 49.89 32.15
CA SER A 852 1.28 49.46 32.02
C SER A 852 0.69 48.94 33.34
N SER A 853 -0.29 49.65 33.90
CA SER A 853 -1.05 49.26 35.10
C SER A 853 -2.17 48.26 34.78
N GLU A 854 -1.84 47.08 34.27
CA GLU A 854 -2.80 46.01 33.99
C GLU A 854 -2.73 44.89 35.05
N GLU A 855 -3.88 44.46 35.56
CA GLU A 855 -3.98 43.38 36.54
C GLU A 855 -3.64 42.00 35.94
N PRO A 856 -3.14 41.03 36.73
CA PRO A 856 -2.74 39.72 36.23
C PRO A 856 -3.93 38.92 35.66
N THR A 857 -4.12 38.98 34.35
CA THR A 857 -5.23 38.29 33.67
C THR A 857 -4.99 36.78 33.60
N THR A 858 -5.95 36.04 34.16
CA THR A 858 -6.02 34.57 34.06
C THR A 858 -6.47 34.13 32.66
N THR A 859 -6.05 32.94 32.25
CA THR A 859 -6.50 32.31 30.99
C THR A 859 -8.03 32.22 30.87
N ALA A 860 -8.76 32.10 31.99
CA ALA A 860 -10.22 32.14 32.03
C ALA A 860 -10.81 33.54 31.72
N GLN A 861 -10.21 34.62 32.23
CA GLN A 861 -10.63 36.00 31.92
C GLN A 861 -10.34 36.35 30.44
N LYS A 862 -9.23 35.87 29.88
CA LYS A 862 -8.92 35.99 28.44
C LYS A 862 -9.92 35.21 27.58
N ALA A 863 -10.34 34.03 28.01
CA ALA A 863 -11.42 33.29 27.33
C ALA A 863 -12.77 34.03 27.40
N PHE A 864 -13.08 34.72 28.51
CA PHE A 864 -14.26 35.56 28.63
C PHE A 864 -14.20 36.80 27.72
N SER A 865 -13.06 37.51 27.63
CA SER A 865 -12.93 38.70 26.79
C SER A 865 -13.07 38.40 25.28
N ILE A 866 -12.71 37.20 24.83
CA ILE A 866 -12.99 36.71 23.46
C ILE A 866 -14.50 36.65 23.16
N LEU A 867 -15.34 36.37 24.16
CA LEU A 867 -16.80 36.30 24.01
C LEU A 867 -17.48 37.67 24.14
N GLU A 868 -16.93 38.53 25.00
CA GLU A 868 -17.38 39.91 25.20
C GLU A 868 -17.06 40.79 23.98
N THR A 869 -15.83 40.74 23.47
CA THR A 869 -15.46 41.43 22.20
C THR A 869 -16.24 40.90 21.00
N ALA A 870 -16.69 39.65 21.04
CA ALA A 870 -17.50 39.05 19.99
C ALA A 870 -19.02 39.33 20.13
N SER A 871 -19.53 39.85 21.25
CA SER A 871 -20.94 40.19 21.36
C SER A 871 -21.36 41.09 22.54
N ASN A 872 -22.42 41.86 22.32
CA ASN A 872 -23.11 42.57 23.40
C ASN A 872 -23.73 41.58 24.40
N ILE A 873 -23.28 41.62 25.66
CA ILE A 873 -23.74 40.77 26.78
C ILE A 873 -24.29 41.69 27.89
N PRO A 874 -25.50 41.46 28.45
CA PRO A 874 -26.04 42.23 29.58
C PRO A 874 -25.17 42.12 30.85
N PRO A 875 -25.07 43.14 31.71
CA PRO A 875 -24.11 43.18 32.81
C PRO A 875 -24.28 42.06 33.86
N SER A 876 -25.53 41.67 34.17
CA SER A 876 -25.80 40.52 35.04
C SER A 876 -25.38 39.19 34.39
N THR A 877 -25.62 39.05 33.08
CA THR A 877 -25.18 37.89 32.29
C THR A 877 -23.64 37.82 32.18
N LYS A 878 -22.94 38.96 32.11
CA LYS A 878 -21.46 39.02 32.13
C LYS A 878 -20.90 38.36 33.39
N GLN A 879 -21.40 38.75 34.56
CA GLN A 879 -20.94 38.19 35.85
C GLN A 879 -21.21 36.69 35.96
N GLN A 880 -22.42 36.23 35.57
CA GLN A 880 -22.77 34.81 35.57
C GLN A 880 -21.93 34.00 34.58
N LEU A 881 -21.69 34.50 33.37
CA LEU A 881 -20.86 33.84 32.37
C LEU A 881 -19.40 33.76 32.82
N ASN A 882 -18.82 34.85 33.32
CA ASN A 882 -17.43 34.86 33.82
C ASN A 882 -17.24 33.86 34.98
N GLY A 883 -18.17 33.81 35.94
CA GLY A 883 -18.15 32.84 37.03
C GLY A 883 -18.25 31.38 36.57
N THR A 884 -19.09 31.08 35.57
CA THR A 884 -19.19 29.72 35.00
C THR A 884 -17.97 29.33 34.17
N ILE A 885 -17.39 30.25 33.38
CA ILE A 885 -16.14 30.00 32.65
C ILE A 885 -14.98 29.73 33.63
N THR A 886 -14.83 30.56 34.67
CA THR A 886 -13.80 30.38 35.71
C THR A 886 -13.92 29.01 36.38
N ARG A 887 -15.15 28.57 36.69
CA ARG A 887 -15.45 27.22 37.22
C ARG A 887 -15.16 26.09 36.23
N PHE A 888 -15.38 26.27 34.94
CA PHE A 888 -15.04 25.27 33.93
C PHE A 888 -13.52 25.14 33.77
N PHE A 889 -12.79 26.25 33.79
CA PHE A 889 -11.33 26.27 33.65
C PHE A 889 -10.64 25.69 34.89
N SER A 890 -11.10 25.99 36.10
CA SER A 890 -10.53 25.37 37.32
C SER A 890 -10.80 23.86 37.39
N GLN A 891 -11.96 23.38 36.93
CA GLN A 891 -12.20 21.94 36.81
C GLN A 891 -11.38 21.28 35.70
N ALA A 892 -11.10 21.99 34.61
CA ALA A 892 -10.22 21.51 33.54
C ALA A 892 -8.77 21.38 34.03
N ALA A 893 -8.25 22.41 34.72
CA ALA A 893 -6.92 22.39 35.34
C ALA A 893 -6.76 21.20 36.30
N ALA A 894 -7.69 21.07 37.26
CA ALA A 894 -7.75 19.96 38.20
C ALA A 894 -7.79 18.57 37.50
N THR A 895 -8.53 18.46 36.39
CA THR A 895 -8.59 17.22 35.60
C THR A 895 -7.28 16.94 34.87
N SER A 896 -6.59 17.95 34.33
CA SER A 896 -5.28 17.77 33.67
C SER A 896 -4.14 17.48 34.66
N GLU A 897 -4.20 18.03 35.88
CA GLU A 897 -3.22 17.81 36.95
C GLU A 897 -3.49 16.51 37.73
N GLY A 898 -4.60 15.81 37.47
CA GLY A 898 -5.03 14.61 38.18
C GLY A 898 -5.63 14.86 39.57
N VAL A 899 -5.68 16.12 40.01
CA VAL A 899 -6.19 16.56 41.33
C VAL A 899 -7.73 16.57 41.34
N GLY A 900 -8.32 15.38 41.27
CA GLY A 900 -9.76 15.18 41.16
C GLY A 900 -10.12 14.54 39.82
N ILE A 901 -10.16 13.20 39.83
CA ILE A 901 -10.17 12.31 38.64
C ILE A 901 -11.36 12.55 37.67
N ARG A 902 -12.41 13.31 38.07
CA ARG A 902 -13.62 13.48 37.25
C ARG A 902 -14.16 14.91 37.30
N PHE A 903 -14.65 15.40 36.15
CA PHE A 903 -15.47 16.62 36.10
C PHE A 903 -16.62 16.50 37.10
N THR A 904 -16.89 17.57 37.87
CA THR A 904 -18.01 17.57 38.83
C THR A 904 -19.24 18.27 38.25
N ASP A 905 -19.05 19.24 37.35
CA ASP A 905 -20.12 20.00 36.72
C ASP A 905 -20.99 19.18 35.75
N PRO A 906 -22.33 19.28 35.80
CA PRO A 906 -23.21 18.52 34.90
C PRO A 906 -23.03 18.85 33.42
N VAL A 907 -22.66 20.09 33.05
CA VAL A 907 -22.50 20.46 31.63
C VAL A 907 -21.27 19.77 31.04
N LEU A 908 -20.13 19.83 31.76
CA LEU A 908 -18.89 19.16 31.36
C LEU A 908 -19.06 17.64 31.32
N LYS A 909 -19.68 17.04 32.35
CA LYS A 909 -19.99 15.59 32.39
C LYS A 909 -20.79 15.13 31.16
N VAL A 910 -21.89 15.81 30.85
CA VAL A 910 -22.79 15.40 29.76
C VAL A 910 -22.14 15.61 28.40
N LEU A 911 -21.38 16.69 28.19
CA LEU A 911 -20.65 16.91 26.94
C LEU A 911 -19.50 15.90 26.74
N PHE A 912 -18.73 15.59 27.78
CA PHE A 912 -17.67 14.58 27.70
C PHE A 912 -18.23 13.19 27.38
N GLN A 913 -19.32 12.80 28.04
CA GLN A 913 -19.98 11.52 27.76
C GLN A 913 -20.54 11.47 26.33
N ARG A 914 -21.14 12.55 25.83
CA ARG A 914 -21.60 12.65 24.43
C ARG A 914 -20.44 12.54 23.44
N LEU A 915 -19.30 13.18 23.72
CA LEU A 915 -18.08 13.07 22.91
C LEU A 915 -17.59 11.62 22.86
N ARG A 916 -17.46 10.95 24.03
CA ARG A 916 -17.06 9.54 24.13
C ARG A 916 -18.01 8.61 23.36
N THR A 917 -19.33 8.75 23.52
CA THR A 917 -20.33 7.96 22.78
C THR A 917 -20.27 8.23 21.27
N HIS A 918 -20.06 9.47 20.83
CA HIS A 918 -19.92 9.79 19.40
C HIS A 918 -18.67 9.14 18.79
N VAL A 919 -17.52 9.25 19.45
CA VAL A 919 -16.26 8.65 18.97
C VAL A 919 -16.33 7.12 18.99
N LEU A 920 -16.92 6.51 20.02
CA LEU A 920 -17.20 5.07 20.06
C LEU A 920 -18.13 4.62 18.91
N GLY A 921 -19.21 5.37 18.65
CA GLY A 921 -20.12 5.09 17.54
C GLY A 921 -19.44 5.19 16.16
N ARG A 922 -18.47 6.10 16.00
CA ARG A 922 -17.65 6.20 14.78
C ARG A 922 -16.67 5.03 14.63
N LEU A 923 -15.96 4.64 15.70
CA LEU A 923 -14.90 3.62 15.64
C LEU A 923 -15.41 2.17 15.68
N SER A 924 -16.59 1.93 16.26
CA SER A 924 -17.26 0.61 16.30
C SER A 924 -18.04 0.27 15.02
N ALA A 925 -18.12 1.19 14.06
CA ALA A 925 -18.75 0.98 12.77
C ALA A 925 -17.91 0.02 11.92
N SER A 926 -18.40 -1.21 11.75
CA SER A 926 -17.64 -2.32 11.15
C SER A 926 -17.70 -2.32 9.62
N THR A 927 -18.90 -2.18 9.06
CA THR A 927 -19.14 -2.21 7.62
C THR A 927 -18.83 -0.86 6.97
N SER A 928 -18.51 -0.87 5.68
CA SER A 928 -18.36 0.36 4.88
C SER A 928 -19.64 1.23 4.90
N VAL A 929 -20.82 0.59 4.86
CA VAL A 929 -22.12 1.27 4.92
C VAL A 929 -22.36 1.93 6.29
N GLU A 930 -22.00 1.27 7.40
CA GLU A 930 -22.03 1.88 8.73
C GLU A 930 -21.06 3.07 8.83
N ARG A 931 -19.81 2.91 8.36
CA ARG A 931 -18.81 4.00 8.42
C ARG A 931 -19.22 5.22 7.59
N VAL A 932 -19.76 5.02 6.38
CA VAL A 932 -20.30 6.10 5.54
C VAL A 932 -21.52 6.76 6.19
N ARG A 933 -22.46 5.98 6.73
CA ARG A 933 -23.64 6.52 7.43
C ARG A 933 -23.20 7.36 8.64
N ALA A 934 -22.37 6.80 9.51
CA ALA A 934 -21.87 7.48 10.70
C ALA A 934 -21.02 8.72 10.40
N ALA A 935 -20.31 8.77 9.26
CA ALA A 935 -19.65 9.98 8.78
C ALA A 935 -20.68 11.03 8.32
N SER A 936 -21.69 10.63 7.53
CA SER A 936 -22.71 11.54 7.01
C SER A 936 -23.57 12.19 8.10
N SER A 937 -23.85 11.47 9.20
CA SER A 937 -24.62 12.00 10.34
C SER A 937 -23.77 12.69 11.41
N ALA A 938 -22.43 12.61 11.35
CA ALA A 938 -21.55 13.12 12.41
C ALA A 938 -21.76 14.61 12.70
N SER A 939 -21.90 15.45 11.66
CA SER A 939 -22.09 16.89 11.80
C SER A 939 -23.42 17.25 12.48
N GLU A 940 -24.50 16.51 12.19
CA GLU A 940 -25.81 16.67 12.82
C GLU A 940 -25.82 16.16 14.27
N MET A 941 -25.22 14.99 14.51
CA MET A 941 -25.08 14.42 15.85
C MET A 941 -24.23 15.31 16.77
N LEU A 942 -23.12 15.86 16.27
CA LEU A 942 -22.29 16.80 17.03
C LEU A 942 -23.00 18.14 17.25
N THR A 943 -23.74 18.65 16.26
CA THR A 943 -24.53 19.88 16.41
C THR A 943 -25.64 19.72 17.46
N SER A 944 -26.38 18.61 17.45
CA SER A 944 -27.42 18.31 18.45
C SER A 944 -26.83 17.98 19.84
N CYS A 945 -25.60 17.45 19.91
CA CYS A 945 -24.89 17.26 21.18
C CYS A 945 -24.38 18.57 21.80
N GLY A 946 -24.20 19.65 21.02
CA GLY A 946 -23.64 20.94 21.47
C GLY A 946 -22.16 21.16 21.10
N LEU A 947 -21.61 20.36 20.17
CA LEU A 947 -20.21 20.34 19.74
C LEU A 947 -20.02 20.64 18.24
N GLY A 948 -21.04 21.14 17.54
CA GLY A 948 -21.03 21.36 16.08
C GLY A 948 -19.90 22.27 15.58
N GLU A 949 -19.51 23.26 16.37
CA GLU A 949 -18.35 24.14 16.11
C GLU A 949 -16.99 23.41 16.09
N MET A 950 -16.84 22.29 16.81
CA MET A 950 -15.58 21.54 16.95
C MET A 950 -15.51 20.28 16.05
N THR A 951 -16.45 20.14 15.11
CA THR A 951 -16.55 19.02 14.15
C THR A 951 -15.23 18.65 13.48
N GLY A 952 -14.42 19.61 13.04
CA GLY A 952 -13.10 19.34 12.42
C GLY A 952 -12.09 18.71 13.37
N GLN A 953 -11.98 19.22 14.60
CA GLN A 953 -11.07 18.67 15.62
C GLN A 953 -11.50 17.26 16.04
N ILE A 954 -12.80 17.03 16.20
CA ILE A 954 -13.36 15.71 16.54
C ILE A 954 -13.18 14.72 15.38
N SER A 955 -13.21 15.18 14.12
CA SER A 955 -12.88 14.32 12.96
C SER A 955 -11.43 13.89 13.00
N GLY A 956 -10.48 14.82 13.18
CA GLY A 956 -9.06 14.51 13.34
C GLY A 956 -8.77 13.51 14.47
N MET A 957 -9.39 13.70 15.64
CA MET A 957 -9.30 12.73 16.75
C MET A 957 -9.79 11.33 16.35
N VAL A 958 -10.90 11.22 15.60
CA VAL A 958 -11.44 9.94 15.12
C VAL A 958 -10.54 9.33 14.05
N GLU A 959 -10.00 10.12 13.13
CA GLU A 959 -9.12 9.67 12.05
C GLU A 959 -7.79 9.12 12.59
N VAL A 960 -7.19 9.80 13.58
CA VAL A 960 -6.00 9.31 14.29
C VAL A 960 -6.31 8.00 15.04
N LEU A 961 -7.46 7.89 15.71
CA LEU A 961 -7.85 6.65 16.40
C LEU A 961 -8.22 5.50 15.44
N GLU A 962 -8.75 5.78 14.24
CA GLU A 962 -8.95 4.76 13.20
C GLU A 962 -7.61 4.29 12.61
N GLY A 963 -6.62 5.20 12.54
CA GLY A 963 -5.21 4.89 12.23
C GLY A 963 -4.57 3.94 13.25
N VAL A 964 -4.57 4.33 14.53
CA VAL A 964 -4.07 3.49 15.64
C VAL A 964 -4.79 2.15 15.68
N ARG A 965 -6.13 2.14 15.63
CA ARG A 965 -6.94 0.91 15.62
C ARG A 965 -6.52 -0.04 14.51
N ARG A 966 -6.25 0.47 13.30
CA ARG A 966 -5.84 -0.38 12.18
C ARG A 966 -4.43 -0.95 12.40
N VAL A 967 -3.44 -0.11 12.71
CA VAL A 967 -2.04 -0.55 12.83
C VAL A 967 -1.87 -1.53 14.01
N ASP A 968 -2.47 -1.23 15.15
CA ASP A 968 -2.44 -2.13 16.31
C ASP A 968 -3.21 -3.45 16.07
N TRP A 969 -4.30 -3.44 15.28
CA TRP A 969 -4.98 -4.69 14.91
C TRP A 969 -4.22 -5.51 13.86
N GLU A 970 -3.58 -4.85 12.89
CA GLU A 970 -2.71 -5.49 11.88
C GLU A 970 -1.44 -6.07 12.52
N GLY A 971 -0.86 -5.39 13.52
CA GLY A 971 0.24 -5.90 14.34
C GLY A 971 -0.22 -6.97 15.33
N HIS A 972 -1.02 -6.58 16.33
CA HIS A 972 -1.28 -7.39 17.53
C HIS A 972 -2.54 -8.30 17.47
N GLY A 973 -3.25 -8.36 16.35
CA GLY A 973 -4.49 -9.13 16.17
C GLY A 973 -4.45 -10.57 16.71
N GLY A 974 -3.38 -11.31 16.45
CA GLY A 974 -3.23 -12.71 16.91
C GLY A 974 -3.21 -12.87 18.44
N TRP A 975 -2.66 -11.91 19.18
CA TRP A 975 -2.73 -11.93 20.66
C TRP A 975 -4.12 -11.55 21.17
N TYR A 976 -4.83 -10.64 20.50
CA TYR A 976 -6.23 -10.35 20.83
C TYR A 976 -7.14 -11.57 20.61
N GLU A 977 -6.96 -12.31 19.49
CA GLU A 977 -7.68 -13.56 19.25
C GLU A 977 -7.35 -14.65 20.30
N GLY A 978 -6.08 -14.75 20.73
CA GLY A 978 -5.68 -15.61 21.84
C GLY A 978 -6.35 -15.24 23.17
N ILE A 979 -6.41 -13.95 23.50
CA ILE A 979 -7.07 -13.44 24.71
C ILE A 979 -8.59 -13.69 24.66
N VAL A 980 -9.22 -13.53 23.49
CA VAL A 980 -10.63 -13.92 23.29
C VAL A 980 -10.81 -15.40 23.58
N GLY A 981 -10.00 -16.27 22.97
CA GLY A 981 -10.06 -17.72 23.19
C GLY A 981 -9.90 -18.13 24.66
N GLU A 982 -8.98 -17.52 25.40
CA GLU A 982 -8.86 -17.71 26.86
C GLU A 982 -10.15 -17.32 27.59
N VAL A 983 -10.70 -16.13 27.32
CA VAL A 983 -11.91 -15.63 28.00
C VAL A 983 -13.17 -16.41 27.62
N GLU A 984 -13.24 -16.97 26.41
CA GLU A 984 -14.31 -17.92 26.02
C GLU A 984 -14.22 -19.22 26.82
N VAL A 985 -13.00 -19.74 27.05
CA VAL A 985 -12.78 -20.97 27.83
C VAL A 985 -12.93 -20.76 29.34
N GLU A 986 -12.58 -19.58 29.87
CA GLU A 986 -12.91 -19.18 31.24
C GLU A 986 -14.43 -19.04 31.43
N GLY A 987 -15.11 -18.33 30.52
CA GLY A 987 -16.55 -18.10 30.57
C GLY A 987 -17.41 -19.34 30.31
N GLY A 988 -16.86 -20.38 29.67
CA GLY A 988 -17.51 -21.68 29.47
C GLY A 988 -17.31 -22.69 30.61
N ARG A 989 -16.68 -22.28 31.73
CA ARG A 989 -16.45 -23.12 32.92
C ARG A 989 -17.23 -22.66 34.17
N VAL A 990 -18.21 -21.78 33.98
CA VAL A 990 -19.10 -21.21 35.01
C VAL A 990 -20.56 -21.51 34.66
#